data_AF-A0AAD5HMF0-F1
#
_entry.id   AF-A0AAD5HMF0-F1
#
_cell.length_a   1.000
_cell.length_b   1.000
_cell.length_c   1.000
_cell.angle_alpha   90.00
_cell.angle_beta   90.00
_cell.angle_gamma   90.00
#
_symmetry.space_group_name_H-M   'P 1'
#
loop_
_entity.id
_entity.type
_entity.pdbx_description
1 polymer ?
#
loop_
_entity_poly.entity_id
_entity_poly.type
_entity_poly.pdbx_seq_one_letter_code
_entity_poly.pdbx_strand_id
1 'polypeptide(L)'
;MSSPEKIDIGSLAGAALIYKDVALLDVAQEQIRILHLEPGWGSTPISCTIHRISLTSDPPSKYEALSYTWGDPNVTREIIVNGYLVNVTFNLYSALYRLRQPEEMRMLWVDALCINQTDVDERGQQVSLMGKIYSICDNTVIWIDEPPFETWPAHWLGDERDHPSLIWLGNEFVHYSTLQQPADPASVDIIFHAFANLRLIQDSHLFEQPLFTDLTGANFAYPPDYNYYCSMMAQALAPFADSPWWTRIWTVQESILPQKATFIYGPVSIELKFMLQAFSALSRHILAECCSTTGAQTNRELMPHLRKLGLAMRPIDQLRNNRREGPEISLWTALSFTRSRFANDDRDRVFGVLGLVNSWMREPIVPNYRAKTEEIYTLATLDEVLATNSLSPLHFPLQKDVYPDVPSWVVDWTAGSNVSLRLNVYQWTQEHYIQFYVSHKQPSHVVARDNNRVLEVKGRQCDRVARVGPICKHGRPKDRRSVYCQWFKLFDLDSNPSRLYKTGEPFLDAFWKCLCWDLVLSVDGPAEKAHFRRSKGTVDSYEAFVAFAPISPYSVFHPEGLSREDREAAVRFDPRFDIGKYAGTGEHTSETFITEQLIGGITLNMVMFMTESGYLGLGPAETQDRFADAMNSDTAKNIAAGTMGGVAQVMIGQPFDIVKVRLQASGGNALSVAGNIWRREGPLAFYKGAIPPLLGVGACASIQFGAFHFFRELLEERNRNLQGHDEGTLSLGQFYLARGAAGLSNSVLSGPIEHVRIRLQTQPHGSKGLYAGPIDCVRKIWGHSGIGGIYRGQVVTILREFHGFGIWFASYEGLVQKVMELDQKPRSEIPSWKFALCGGIAGELIWLLTYPLDVIKSKMQTDGFGAEKRYKNMREAFRVTWKNGGVSGLFMGIGPTLLRAMPVSAGTFAVVEMARKALA
;
A
#
# COMPACT_ATOMS: atom_id res chain seq x y z
N MET A 1 -24.15 -64.35 -5.19
CA MET A 1 -23.11 -63.39 -5.60
C MET A 1 -22.43 -62.89 -4.35
N SER A 2 -21.11 -63.04 -4.25
CA SER A 2 -20.33 -62.46 -3.15
C SER A 2 -20.46 -60.95 -3.16
N SER A 3 -20.63 -60.34 -1.99
CA SER A 3 -20.59 -58.87 -1.86
C SER A 3 -19.25 -58.35 -2.40
N PRO A 4 -19.24 -57.26 -3.19
CA PRO A 4 -18.01 -56.68 -3.70
C PRO A 4 -17.07 -56.31 -2.56
N GLU A 5 -15.78 -56.60 -2.72
CA GLU A 5 -14.77 -56.29 -1.72
C GLU A 5 -14.60 -54.77 -1.61
N LYS A 6 -14.56 -54.24 -0.38
CA LYS A 6 -14.38 -52.82 -0.12
C LYS A 6 -12.90 -52.47 -0.07
N ILE A 7 -12.50 -51.46 -0.84
CA ILE A 7 -11.12 -51.00 -0.94
C ILE A 7 -11.03 -49.48 -0.82
N ASP A 8 -9.87 -49.00 -0.38
CA ASP A 8 -9.56 -47.58 -0.31
C ASP A 8 -8.70 -47.15 -1.51
N ILE A 9 -9.32 -46.44 -2.46
CA ILE A 9 -8.65 -45.92 -3.66
C ILE A 9 -7.57 -44.87 -3.33
N GLY A 10 -7.65 -44.23 -2.15
CA GLY A 10 -6.61 -43.31 -1.67
C GLY A 10 -5.34 -44.03 -1.19
N SER A 11 -5.37 -45.35 -1.07
CA SER A 11 -4.22 -46.16 -0.70
C SER A 11 -3.52 -46.75 -1.94
N LEU A 12 -2.20 -46.91 -1.87
CA LEU A 12 -1.41 -47.58 -2.92
C LEU A 12 -1.96 -48.97 -3.28
N ALA A 13 -2.43 -49.73 -2.27
CA ALA A 13 -2.97 -51.07 -2.47
C ALA A 13 -4.33 -51.07 -3.19
N GLY A 14 -5.24 -50.15 -2.82
CA GLY A 14 -6.55 -50.04 -3.46
C GLY A 14 -6.46 -49.45 -4.87
N ALA A 15 -5.61 -48.45 -5.08
CA ALA A 15 -5.33 -47.91 -6.42
C ALA A 15 -4.76 -49.00 -7.35
N ALA A 16 -3.83 -49.83 -6.87
CA ALA A 16 -3.28 -50.94 -7.65
C ALA A 16 -4.33 -51.99 -8.05
N LEU A 17 -5.40 -52.16 -7.27
CA LEU A 17 -6.51 -53.05 -7.60
C LEU A 17 -7.46 -52.45 -8.64
N ILE A 18 -7.89 -51.20 -8.44
CA ILE A 18 -8.84 -50.52 -9.35
C ILE A 18 -8.22 -50.32 -10.73
N TYR A 19 -6.94 -49.91 -10.76
CA TYR A 19 -6.24 -49.61 -11.99
C TYR A 19 -5.48 -50.79 -12.57
N LYS A 20 -5.57 -52.01 -11.99
CA LYS A 20 -4.75 -53.16 -12.40
C LYS A 20 -4.65 -53.37 -13.91
N ASP A 21 -5.77 -53.27 -14.62
CA ASP A 21 -5.86 -53.51 -16.07
C ASP A 21 -5.72 -52.23 -16.91
N VAL A 22 -5.57 -51.07 -16.27
CA VAL A 22 -5.50 -49.73 -16.86
C VAL A 22 -4.39 -48.85 -16.26
N ALA A 23 -3.43 -49.43 -15.52
CA ALA A 23 -2.48 -48.69 -14.69
C ALA A 23 -1.47 -47.91 -15.53
N LEU A 24 -0.91 -48.55 -16.56
CA LEU A 24 0.08 -47.94 -17.43
C LEU A 24 -0.61 -47.18 -18.57
N LEU A 25 -0.52 -45.86 -18.51
CA LEU A 25 -0.92 -44.95 -19.57
C LEU A 25 0.30 -44.65 -20.45
N ASP A 26 0.17 -44.85 -21.76
CA ASP A 26 1.23 -44.51 -22.71
C ASP A 26 1.26 -42.99 -22.95
N VAL A 27 2.31 -42.34 -22.47
CA VAL A 27 2.55 -40.90 -22.61
C VAL A 27 2.72 -40.51 -24.07
N ALA A 28 3.35 -41.35 -24.90
CA ALA A 28 3.56 -41.06 -26.33
C ALA A 28 2.25 -41.12 -27.13
N GLN A 29 1.26 -41.88 -26.65
CA GLN A 29 -0.08 -41.96 -27.23
C GLN A 29 -1.11 -41.06 -26.52
N GLU A 30 -0.67 -40.25 -25.55
CA GLU A 30 -1.52 -39.38 -24.74
C GLU A 30 -2.76 -40.11 -24.20
N GLN A 31 -2.53 -41.30 -23.62
CA GLN A 31 -3.62 -42.13 -23.11
C GLN A 31 -4.22 -41.57 -21.83
N ILE A 32 -5.54 -41.69 -21.72
CA ILE A 32 -6.31 -41.32 -20.54
C ILE A 32 -7.27 -42.46 -20.16
N ARG A 33 -7.80 -42.41 -18.95
CA ARG A 33 -8.87 -43.30 -18.49
C ARG A 33 -10.22 -42.61 -18.63
N ILE A 34 -11.27 -43.38 -18.96
CA ILE A 34 -12.66 -42.93 -19.01
C ILE A 34 -13.50 -43.85 -18.15
N LEU A 35 -14.44 -43.25 -17.41
CA LEU A 35 -15.43 -43.91 -16.60
C LEU A 35 -16.67 -44.23 -17.44
N HIS A 36 -17.00 -45.50 -17.58
CA HIS A 36 -18.29 -45.95 -18.09
C HIS A 36 -19.25 -46.03 -16.90
N LEU A 37 -20.19 -45.09 -16.83
CA LEU A 37 -21.26 -45.08 -15.85
C LEU A 37 -22.39 -45.99 -16.35
N GLU A 38 -22.61 -47.11 -15.64
CA GLU A 38 -23.60 -48.11 -16.02
C GLU A 38 -25.03 -47.60 -15.77
N PRO A 39 -26.01 -47.99 -16.62
CA PRO A 39 -27.39 -47.57 -16.46
C PRO A 39 -28.02 -48.09 -15.17
N GLY A 40 -28.98 -47.34 -14.61
CA GLY A 40 -29.67 -47.76 -13.39
C GLY A 40 -30.78 -46.83 -12.95
N TRP A 41 -31.73 -47.38 -12.18
CA TRP A 41 -32.92 -46.68 -11.70
C TRP A 41 -32.89 -46.46 -10.18
N GLY A 42 -33.34 -45.29 -9.73
CA GLY A 42 -33.58 -44.98 -8.31
C GLY A 42 -32.44 -45.38 -7.39
N SER A 43 -32.74 -46.14 -6.34
CA SER A 43 -31.78 -46.54 -5.30
C SER A 43 -30.81 -47.67 -5.68
N THR A 44 -30.80 -48.13 -6.94
CA THR A 44 -29.80 -49.12 -7.38
C THR A 44 -28.38 -48.58 -7.18
N PRO A 45 -27.43 -49.39 -6.66
CA PRO A 45 -26.04 -48.94 -6.47
C PRO A 45 -25.44 -48.40 -7.77
N ILE A 46 -24.70 -47.31 -7.68
CA ILE A 46 -23.97 -46.75 -8.83
C ILE A 46 -22.82 -47.72 -9.15
N SER A 47 -22.80 -48.23 -10.38
CA SER A 47 -21.76 -49.13 -10.88
C SER A 47 -21.05 -48.47 -12.05
N CYS A 48 -19.73 -48.57 -12.06
CA CYS A 48 -18.89 -47.99 -13.09
C CYS A 48 -17.77 -48.97 -13.50
N THR A 49 -17.34 -48.88 -14.75
CA THR A 49 -16.12 -49.52 -15.24
C THR A 49 -15.14 -48.48 -15.79
N ILE A 50 -13.83 -48.74 -15.73
CA ILE A 50 -12.81 -47.81 -16.22
C ILE A 50 -12.10 -48.41 -17.43
N HIS A 51 -12.01 -47.64 -18.52
CA HIS A 51 -11.39 -48.05 -19.78
C HIS A 51 -10.32 -47.05 -20.20
N ARG A 52 -9.37 -47.50 -21.03
CA ARG A 52 -8.33 -46.65 -21.62
C ARG A 52 -8.76 -46.18 -22.99
N ILE A 53 -8.54 -44.91 -23.28
CA ILE A 53 -8.66 -44.34 -24.63
C ILE A 53 -7.39 -43.53 -24.94
N SER A 54 -7.19 -43.21 -26.22
CA SER A 54 -6.12 -42.32 -26.66
C SER A 54 -6.74 -41.01 -27.17
N LEU A 55 -6.18 -39.88 -26.73
CA LEU A 55 -6.58 -38.54 -27.19
C LEU A 55 -6.15 -38.26 -28.64
N THR A 56 -5.33 -39.12 -29.25
CA THR A 56 -4.85 -39.01 -30.64
C THR A 56 -5.54 -40.00 -31.59
N SER A 57 -6.60 -40.70 -31.13
CA SER A 57 -7.36 -41.62 -31.97
C SER A 57 -8.04 -40.90 -33.14
N ASP A 58 -8.12 -41.57 -34.30
CA ASP A 58 -8.89 -41.12 -35.47
C ASP A 58 -9.93 -42.19 -35.85
N PRO A 59 -11.24 -41.93 -35.71
CA PRO A 59 -11.85 -40.67 -35.23
C PRO A 59 -11.59 -40.41 -33.73
N PRO A 60 -11.73 -39.15 -33.26
CA PRO A 60 -11.60 -38.82 -31.85
C PRO A 60 -12.57 -39.62 -30.98
N SER A 61 -12.07 -40.10 -29.84
CA SER A 61 -12.89 -40.83 -28.86
C SER A 61 -13.97 -39.92 -28.28
N LYS A 62 -15.22 -40.38 -28.29
CA LYS A 62 -16.37 -39.63 -27.75
C LYS A 62 -16.48 -39.83 -26.24
N TYR A 63 -16.57 -38.74 -25.50
CA TYR A 63 -16.80 -38.74 -24.06
C TYR A 63 -17.20 -37.34 -23.59
N GLU A 64 -17.88 -37.28 -22.44
CA GLU A 64 -18.14 -36.03 -21.74
C GLU A 64 -17.15 -35.87 -20.56
N ALA A 65 -16.82 -34.64 -20.19
CA ALA A 65 -15.99 -34.39 -19.01
C ALA A 65 -16.85 -33.87 -17.86
N LEU A 66 -16.66 -34.39 -16.65
CA LEU A 66 -17.35 -33.91 -15.46
C LEU A 66 -16.51 -32.82 -14.77
N SER A 67 -17.15 -31.68 -14.49
CA SER A 67 -16.62 -30.55 -13.74
C SER A 67 -17.48 -30.37 -12.50
N TYR A 68 -16.89 -30.40 -11.31
CA TYR A 68 -17.63 -30.32 -10.04
C TYR A 68 -16.73 -29.86 -8.90
N THR A 69 -17.31 -29.36 -7.81
CA THR A 69 -16.56 -29.05 -6.59
C THR A 69 -16.26 -30.32 -5.82
N TRP A 70 -14.97 -30.61 -5.56
CA TRP A 70 -14.60 -31.72 -4.68
C TRP A 70 -15.20 -31.49 -3.28
N GLY A 71 -15.93 -32.48 -2.77
CA GLY A 71 -16.62 -32.39 -1.47
C GLY A 71 -15.68 -32.63 -0.28
N ASP A 72 -16.23 -32.58 0.93
CA ASP A 72 -15.49 -32.96 2.15
C ASP A 72 -15.04 -34.43 2.04
N PRO A 73 -13.73 -34.74 2.13
CA PRO A 73 -13.21 -36.11 2.06
C PRO A 73 -13.74 -37.01 3.18
N ASN A 74 -14.26 -36.44 4.27
CA ASN A 74 -14.88 -37.20 5.36
C ASN A 74 -16.35 -37.54 5.09
N VAL A 75 -17.01 -36.88 4.13
CA VAL A 75 -18.41 -37.10 3.76
C VAL A 75 -18.45 -37.87 2.44
N THR A 76 -18.47 -39.21 2.56
CA THR A 76 -18.39 -40.11 1.41
C THR A 76 -19.62 -41.00 1.25
N ARG A 77 -19.81 -41.51 0.04
CA ARG A 77 -20.79 -42.53 -0.34
C ARG A 77 -20.11 -43.63 -1.14
N GLU A 78 -20.68 -44.82 -1.08
CA GLU A 78 -20.13 -46.00 -1.74
C GLU A 78 -20.65 -46.10 -3.18
N ILE A 79 -19.73 -46.40 -4.10
CA ILE A 79 -20.03 -46.78 -5.48
C ILE A 79 -19.23 -48.05 -5.83
N ILE A 80 -19.64 -48.75 -6.89
CA ILE A 80 -18.92 -49.92 -7.40
C ILE A 80 -18.07 -49.49 -8.59
N VAL A 81 -16.76 -49.71 -8.56
CA VAL A 81 -15.83 -49.41 -9.66
C VAL A 81 -15.01 -50.64 -9.98
N ASN A 82 -15.06 -51.11 -11.24
CA ASN A 82 -14.39 -52.35 -11.68
C ASN A 82 -14.69 -53.56 -10.77
N GLY A 83 -15.90 -53.62 -10.21
CA GLY A 83 -16.35 -54.71 -9.31
C GLY A 83 -15.98 -54.56 -7.83
N TYR A 84 -15.27 -53.50 -7.44
CA TYR A 84 -14.91 -53.21 -6.05
C TYR A 84 -15.76 -52.09 -5.46
N LEU A 85 -16.02 -52.14 -4.15
CA LEU A 85 -16.74 -51.10 -3.43
C LEU A 85 -15.77 -49.99 -3.00
N VAL A 86 -16.01 -48.76 -3.44
CA VAL A 86 -15.10 -47.61 -3.28
C VAL A 86 -15.87 -46.43 -2.68
N ASN A 87 -15.24 -45.72 -1.74
CA ASN A 87 -15.78 -44.47 -1.20
C ASN A 87 -15.42 -43.30 -2.13
N VAL A 88 -16.43 -42.55 -2.56
CA VAL A 88 -16.25 -41.26 -3.24
C VAL A 88 -16.90 -40.13 -2.43
N THR A 89 -16.42 -38.89 -2.58
CA THR A 89 -17.04 -37.73 -1.93
C THR A 89 -18.51 -37.61 -2.30
N PHE A 90 -19.35 -37.09 -1.39
CA PHE A 90 -20.78 -36.91 -1.63
C PHE A 90 -21.08 -36.13 -2.92
N ASN A 91 -20.31 -35.08 -3.22
CA ASN A 91 -20.51 -34.27 -4.42
C ASN A 91 -20.34 -35.11 -5.71
N LEU A 92 -19.33 -35.98 -5.77
CA LEU A 92 -19.15 -36.87 -6.92
C LEU A 92 -20.28 -37.92 -6.99
N TYR A 93 -20.66 -38.50 -5.84
CA TYR A 93 -21.78 -39.45 -5.80
C TYR A 93 -23.07 -38.81 -6.32
N SER A 94 -23.41 -37.61 -5.85
CA SER A 94 -24.60 -36.86 -6.24
C SER A 94 -24.59 -36.54 -7.74
N ALA A 95 -23.45 -36.08 -8.27
CA ALA A 95 -23.28 -35.85 -9.70
C ALA A 95 -23.50 -37.13 -10.52
N LEU A 96 -22.83 -38.24 -10.18
CA LEU A 96 -22.97 -39.51 -10.89
C LEU A 96 -24.41 -40.05 -10.78
N TYR A 97 -25.02 -39.95 -9.60
CA TYR A 97 -26.40 -40.35 -9.38
C TYR A 97 -27.35 -39.62 -10.33
N ARG A 98 -27.17 -38.30 -10.46
CA ARG A 98 -28.00 -37.44 -11.30
C ARG A 98 -27.74 -37.65 -12.79
N LEU A 99 -26.49 -37.91 -13.18
CA LEU A 99 -26.08 -38.08 -14.57
C LEU A 99 -26.33 -39.48 -15.12
N ARG A 100 -26.54 -40.47 -14.24
CA ARG A 100 -26.83 -41.85 -14.59
C ARG A 100 -28.15 -41.90 -15.35
N GLN A 101 -28.11 -42.46 -16.55
CA GLN A 101 -29.30 -42.68 -17.34
C GLN A 101 -29.93 -44.03 -16.98
N PRO A 102 -31.25 -44.19 -17.20
CA PRO A 102 -31.93 -45.40 -16.76
C PRO A 102 -31.65 -46.63 -17.66
N GLU A 103 -31.34 -46.39 -18.94
CA GLU A 103 -31.16 -47.45 -19.96
C GLU A 103 -29.84 -47.36 -20.73
N GLU A 104 -29.19 -46.21 -20.75
CA GLU A 104 -27.96 -46.00 -21.52
C GLU A 104 -26.72 -45.84 -20.62
N MET A 105 -25.61 -46.44 -21.05
CA MET A 105 -24.30 -46.19 -20.45
C MET A 105 -23.81 -44.80 -20.86
N ARG A 106 -23.19 -44.09 -19.92
CA ARG A 106 -22.60 -42.77 -20.15
C ARG A 106 -21.08 -42.81 -20.00
N MET A 107 -20.35 -42.30 -20.99
CA MET A 107 -18.88 -42.24 -20.96
C MET A 107 -18.41 -40.88 -20.43
N LEU A 108 -17.79 -40.89 -19.24
CA LEU A 108 -17.40 -39.69 -18.50
C LEU A 108 -15.90 -39.69 -18.19
N TRP A 109 -15.23 -38.57 -18.42
CA TRP A 109 -13.94 -38.30 -17.79
C TRP A 109 -14.17 -37.62 -16.43
N VAL A 110 -13.69 -38.23 -15.35
CA VAL A 110 -13.82 -37.75 -13.98
C VAL A 110 -12.44 -37.76 -13.33
N ASP A 111 -11.87 -36.59 -13.08
CA ASP A 111 -10.52 -36.41 -12.53
C ASP A 111 -10.22 -37.27 -11.29
N ALA A 112 -11.15 -37.35 -10.34
CA ALA A 112 -10.98 -38.09 -9.08
C ALA A 112 -10.89 -39.62 -9.26
N LEU A 113 -11.38 -40.16 -10.38
CA LEU A 113 -11.37 -41.62 -10.65
C LEU A 113 -10.50 -41.99 -11.85
N CYS A 114 -10.40 -41.13 -12.86
CA CYS A 114 -9.65 -41.39 -14.09
C CYS A 114 -8.14 -41.16 -13.90
N ILE A 115 -7.76 -40.29 -12.97
CA ILE A 115 -6.36 -40.04 -12.59
C ILE A 115 -6.06 -40.79 -11.30
N ASN A 116 -4.94 -41.52 -11.26
CA ASN A 116 -4.44 -42.10 -10.02
C ASN A 116 -3.87 -41.01 -9.12
N GLN A 117 -4.69 -40.54 -8.17
CA GLN A 117 -4.34 -39.44 -7.27
C GLN A 117 -3.16 -39.77 -6.33
N THR A 118 -2.82 -41.06 -6.17
CA THR A 118 -1.70 -41.52 -5.32
C THR A 118 -0.34 -41.51 -6.03
N ASP A 119 -0.34 -41.46 -7.36
CA ASP A 119 0.87 -41.38 -8.18
C ASP A 119 1.11 -39.93 -8.64
N VAL A 120 2.11 -39.29 -8.03
CA VAL A 120 2.44 -37.88 -8.27
C VAL A 120 2.92 -37.64 -9.70
N ASP A 121 3.61 -38.62 -10.28
CA ASP A 121 4.19 -38.49 -11.62
C ASP A 121 3.08 -38.70 -12.67
N GLU A 122 2.19 -39.69 -12.49
CA GLU A 122 0.98 -39.84 -13.31
C GLU A 122 0.09 -38.59 -13.21
N ARG A 123 -0.13 -38.06 -11.99
CA ARG A 123 -0.94 -36.85 -11.79
C ARG A 123 -0.38 -35.66 -12.55
N GLY A 124 0.94 -35.42 -12.48
CA GLY A 124 1.59 -34.36 -13.25
C GLY A 124 1.39 -34.51 -14.76
N GLN A 125 1.52 -35.74 -15.27
CA GLN A 125 1.29 -36.05 -16.69
C GLN A 125 -0.17 -35.84 -17.10
N GLN A 126 -1.14 -36.35 -16.35
CA GLN A 126 -2.56 -36.20 -16.67
C GLN A 126 -3.00 -34.73 -16.57
N VAL A 127 -2.48 -33.98 -15.60
CA VAL A 127 -2.70 -32.52 -15.49
C VAL A 127 -2.18 -31.80 -16.73
N SER A 128 -1.03 -32.21 -17.28
CA SER A 128 -0.50 -31.63 -18.52
C SER A 128 -1.42 -31.90 -19.74
N LEU A 129 -2.20 -32.98 -19.71
CA LEU A 129 -3.16 -33.34 -20.75
C LEU A 129 -4.55 -32.69 -20.57
N MET A 130 -4.89 -32.15 -19.39
CA MET A 130 -6.22 -31.57 -19.12
C MET A 130 -6.65 -30.54 -20.17
N GLY A 131 -5.71 -29.73 -20.66
CA GLY A 131 -5.96 -28.77 -21.73
C GLY A 131 -6.54 -29.42 -22.99
N LYS A 132 -6.01 -30.59 -23.37
CA LYS A 132 -6.49 -31.37 -24.51
C LYS A 132 -7.77 -32.13 -24.18
N ILE A 133 -7.84 -32.74 -22.99
CA ILE A 133 -9.00 -33.50 -22.52
C ILE A 133 -10.28 -32.67 -22.60
N TYR A 134 -10.25 -31.43 -22.09
CA TYR A 134 -11.41 -30.54 -22.14
C TYR A 134 -11.63 -29.90 -23.51
N SER A 135 -10.61 -29.81 -24.36
CA SER A 135 -10.76 -29.22 -25.71
C SER A 135 -11.48 -30.17 -26.69
N ILE A 136 -11.29 -31.48 -26.54
CA ILE A 136 -11.84 -32.47 -27.48
C ILE A 136 -13.08 -33.21 -26.98
N CYS A 137 -13.47 -33.05 -25.70
CA CYS A 137 -14.67 -33.69 -25.18
C CYS A 137 -15.93 -33.16 -25.87
N ASP A 138 -16.96 -34.00 -25.98
CA ASP A 138 -18.23 -33.64 -26.61
C ASP A 138 -18.97 -32.55 -25.83
N ASN A 139 -18.89 -32.62 -24.50
CA ASN A 139 -19.51 -31.68 -23.58
C ASN A 139 -18.80 -31.72 -22.22
N THR A 140 -18.57 -30.56 -21.61
CA THR A 140 -18.28 -30.50 -20.17
C THR A 140 -19.57 -30.31 -19.39
N VAL A 141 -19.89 -31.31 -18.58
CA VAL A 141 -20.99 -31.26 -17.63
C VAL A 141 -20.51 -30.61 -16.36
N ILE A 142 -20.99 -29.40 -16.07
CA ILE A 142 -20.65 -28.64 -14.87
C ILE A 142 -21.73 -28.88 -13.80
N TRP A 143 -21.43 -29.75 -12.86
CA TRP A 143 -22.28 -30.03 -11.71
C TRP A 143 -22.06 -28.99 -10.60
N ILE A 144 -23.12 -28.24 -10.28
CA ILE A 144 -23.09 -27.23 -9.22
C ILE A 144 -23.50 -27.84 -7.88
N ASP A 145 -24.76 -28.23 -7.74
CA ASP A 145 -25.31 -28.91 -6.56
C ASP A 145 -26.78 -29.33 -6.80
N GLU A 146 -27.36 -30.05 -5.83
CA GLU A 146 -28.81 -30.13 -5.66
C GLU A 146 -29.32 -28.93 -4.84
N PRO A 147 -30.44 -28.29 -5.21
CA PRO A 147 -31.07 -27.27 -4.37
C PRO A 147 -31.57 -27.87 -3.05
N PRO A 148 -31.85 -27.04 -2.02
CA PRO A 148 -32.18 -27.50 -0.66
C PRO A 148 -33.43 -28.38 -0.50
N PHE A 149 -34.20 -28.61 -1.55
CA PHE A 149 -35.46 -29.35 -1.51
C PHE A 149 -35.36 -30.61 -2.39
N GLU A 150 -35.66 -31.77 -1.79
CA GLU A 150 -35.63 -33.05 -2.47
C GLU A 150 -36.97 -33.36 -3.16
N THR A 151 -36.88 -33.87 -4.39
CA THR A 151 -37.93 -34.37 -5.30
C THR A 151 -38.53 -33.33 -6.27
N TRP A 152 -38.10 -33.43 -7.53
CA TRP A 152 -38.51 -32.53 -8.62
C TRP A 152 -39.20 -33.32 -9.75
N PRO A 153 -40.47 -33.02 -10.09
CA PRO A 153 -41.20 -33.76 -11.11
C PRO A 153 -40.79 -33.46 -12.57
N ALA A 154 -40.07 -32.37 -12.85
CA ALA A 154 -39.77 -31.90 -14.20
C ALA A 154 -38.30 -31.51 -14.39
N HIS A 155 -37.81 -31.62 -15.63
CA HIS A 155 -36.44 -31.24 -16.05
C HIS A 155 -36.50 -30.13 -17.09
N TRP A 156 -35.75 -29.05 -16.88
CA TRP A 156 -35.55 -27.98 -17.85
C TRP A 156 -34.12 -28.04 -18.38
N LEU A 157 -33.95 -28.11 -19.69
CA LEU A 157 -32.65 -28.31 -20.35
C LEU A 157 -31.99 -26.99 -20.76
N GLY A 158 -32.77 -25.91 -20.84
CA GLY A 158 -32.28 -24.56 -21.10
C GLY A 158 -31.73 -24.38 -22.50
N ASP A 159 -32.19 -25.19 -23.46
CA ASP A 159 -31.76 -25.20 -24.85
C ASP A 159 -32.86 -25.71 -25.80
N GLU A 160 -32.52 -25.96 -27.06
CA GLU A 160 -33.48 -26.33 -28.12
C GLU A 160 -34.15 -27.70 -27.90
N ARG A 161 -33.72 -28.48 -26.90
CA ARG A 161 -34.30 -29.79 -26.54
C ARG A 161 -35.50 -29.68 -25.60
N ASP A 162 -35.78 -28.48 -25.08
CA ASP A 162 -36.94 -28.23 -24.24
C ASP A 162 -38.26 -28.53 -24.99
N HIS A 163 -39.23 -29.13 -24.30
CA HIS A 163 -40.52 -29.47 -24.91
C HIS A 163 -41.25 -28.20 -25.41
N PRO A 164 -41.97 -28.22 -26.54
CA PRO A 164 -42.73 -27.08 -27.09
C PRO A 164 -43.59 -26.29 -26.09
N SER A 165 -44.16 -26.97 -25.10
CA SER A 165 -44.96 -26.36 -24.04
C SER A 165 -44.15 -25.63 -22.96
N LEU A 166 -42.86 -25.94 -22.82
CA LEU A 166 -41.89 -25.20 -21.99
C LEU A 166 -41.38 -23.94 -22.71
N ILE A 167 -41.64 -23.79 -24.01
CA ILE A 167 -40.94 -22.80 -24.82
C ILE A 167 -41.36 -21.36 -24.45
N TRP A 168 -42.60 -21.08 -24.04
CA TRP A 168 -43.06 -19.71 -23.78
C TRP A 168 -44.28 -19.62 -22.85
N LEU A 169 -44.12 -19.93 -21.56
CA LEU A 169 -45.02 -19.43 -20.51
C LEU A 169 -44.81 -17.91 -20.25
N GLY A 170 -44.24 -17.15 -21.18
CA GLY A 170 -44.97 -16.38 -22.19
C GLY A 170 -44.36 -14.98 -22.19
N ASN A 171 -44.50 -14.21 -23.27
CA ASN A 171 -44.10 -12.79 -23.28
C ASN A 171 -44.93 -11.92 -22.30
N GLU A 172 -45.68 -12.54 -21.39
CA GLU A 172 -46.50 -11.91 -20.36
C GLU A 172 -46.25 -12.59 -19.02
N PHE A 173 -45.99 -11.76 -18.00
CA PHE A 173 -45.81 -12.18 -16.61
C PHE A 173 -47.07 -12.90 -16.10
N VAL A 174 -46.98 -14.21 -15.82
CA VAL A 174 -48.13 -14.98 -15.28
C VAL A 174 -48.40 -14.57 -13.84
N HIS A 175 -49.62 -14.09 -13.60
CA HIS A 175 -50.08 -13.63 -12.29
C HIS A 175 -50.22 -14.84 -11.33
N TYR A 176 -49.46 -14.87 -10.23
CA TYR A 176 -49.47 -15.99 -9.26
C TYR A 176 -50.87 -16.35 -8.71
N SER A 177 -51.81 -15.41 -8.77
CA SER A 177 -53.19 -15.58 -8.29
C SER A 177 -54.10 -16.41 -9.22
N THR A 178 -53.68 -16.75 -10.45
CA THR A 178 -54.51 -17.54 -11.37
C THR A 178 -54.31 -19.06 -11.27
N LEU A 179 -53.33 -19.52 -10.48
CA LEU A 179 -53.12 -20.95 -10.24
C LEU A 179 -53.98 -21.44 -9.07
N GLN A 180 -55.25 -21.78 -9.35
CA GLN A 180 -56.05 -22.62 -8.46
C GLN A 180 -55.63 -24.09 -8.65
N GLN A 181 -54.90 -24.60 -7.64
CA GLN A 181 -54.44 -25.96 -7.31
C GLN A 181 -55.13 -27.18 -7.99
N PRO A 182 -54.41 -28.32 -8.22
CA PRO A 182 -53.75 -29.03 -7.12
C PRO A 182 -52.37 -29.67 -7.37
N ALA A 183 -51.75 -30.03 -6.22
CA ALA A 183 -50.53 -30.83 -5.99
C ALA A 183 -49.20 -30.05 -6.02
N ASP A 184 -48.70 -29.75 -4.82
CA ASP A 184 -47.39 -29.18 -4.46
C ASP A 184 -46.30 -29.20 -5.58
N PRO A 185 -46.26 -28.14 -6.42
CA PRO A 185 -45.25 -27.89 -7.44
C PRO A 185 -44.39 -26.65 -7.08
N ALA A 186 -44.40 -26.24 -5.81
CA ALA A 186 -44.09 -24.89 -5.37
C ALA A 186 -42.61 -24.48 -5.48
N SER A 187 -41.71 -25.35 -5.93
CA SER A 187 -40.27 -25.11 -5.80
C SER A 187 -39.43 -25.36 -7.08
N VAL A 188 -39.94 -26.08 -8.11
CA VAL A 188 -39.27 -26.19 -9.44
C VAL A 188 -39.36 -24.86 -10.17
N ASP A 189 -40.49 -24.18 -10.00
CA ASP A 189 -40.89 -23.00 -10.75
C ASP A 189 -39.97 -21.80 -10.49
N ILE A 190 -39.47 -21.65 -9.26
CA ILE A 190 -38.70 -20.46 -8.86
C ILE A 190 -37.25 -20.50 -9.36
N ILE A 191 -36.60 -21.68 -9.30
CA ILE A 191 -35.26 -21.85 -9.88
C ILE A 191 -35.35 -21.70 -11.40
N PHE A 192 -36.33 -22.35 -12.03
CA PHE A 192 -36.59 -22.20 -13.46
C PHE A 192 -36.80 -20.72 -13.84
N HIS A 193 -37.71 -20.01 -13.16
CA HIS A 193 -37.99 -18.60 -13.41
C HIS A 193 -36.76 -17.72 -13.22
N ALA A 194 -35.91 -17.99 -12.24
CA ALA A 194 -34.70 -17.23 -12.03
C ALA A 194 -33.73 -17.33 -13.23
N PHE A 195 -33.47 -18.55 -13.73
CA PHE A 195 -32.61 -18.74 -14.91
C PHE A 195 -33.28 -18.27 -16.21
N ALA A 196 -34.59 -18.40 -16.33
CA ALA A 196 -35.35 -17.89 -17.47
C ALA A 196 -35.27 -16.35 -17.54
N ASN A 197 -35.44 -15.64 -16.41
CA ASN A 197 -35.29 -14.19 -16.34
C ASN A 197 -33.88 -13.75 -16.76
N LEU A 198 -32.84 -14.47 -16.33
CA LEU A 198 -31.48 -14.18 -16.78
C LEU A 198 -31.33 -14.31 -18.30
N ARG A 199 -31.89 -15.38 -18.88
CA ARG A 199 -31.85 -15.62 -20.32
C ARG A 199 -32.59 -14.55 -21.12
N LEU A 200 -33.73 -14.07 -20.64
CA LEU A 200 -34.55 -13.05 -21.31
C LEU A 200 -33.84 -11.68 -21.43
N ILE A 201 -32.87 -11.36 -20.56
CA ILE A 201 -32.07 -10.13 -20.64
C ILE A 201 -31.33 -10.02 -21.98
N GLN A 202 -31.06 -11.14 -22.65
CA GLN A 202 -30.37 -11.13 -23.94
C GLN A 202 -31.11 -10.30 -24.99
N ASP A 203 -32.45 -10.34 -24.99
CA ASP A 203 -33.30 -9.80 -26.06
C ASP A 203 -34.26 -8.71 -25.55
N SER A 204 -34.07 -8.18 -24.33
CA SER A 204 -34.98 -7.22 -23.70
C SER A 204 -34.28 -6.26 -22.72
N HIS A 205 -34.93 -5.14 -22.43
CA HIS A 205 -34.42 -4.17 -21.45
C HIS A 205 -34.63 -4.65 -20.01
N LEU A 206 -33.77 -4.22 -19.07
CA LEU A 206 -33.87 -4.65 -17.67
C LEU A 206 -35.19 -4.24 -17.02
N PHE A 207 -35.75 -3.08 -17.35
CA PHE A 207 -37.03 -2.62 -16.79
C PHE A 207 -38.24 -3.44 -17.28
N GLU A 208 -38.08 -4.22 -18.35
CA GLU A 208 -39.09 -5.14 -18.87
C GLU A 208 -39.03 -6.49 -18.14
N GLN A 209 -37.93 -6.75 -17.42
CA GLN A 209 -37.69 -8.01 -16.73
C GLN A 209 -38.13 -7.94 -15.26
N PRO A 210 -39.02 -8.86 -14.83
CA PRO A 210 -39.53 -8.91 -13.46
C PRO A 210 -38.47 -8.91 -12.36
N LEU A 211 -37.32 -9.51 -12.67
CA LEU A 211 -36.20 -9.64 -11.76
C LEU A 211 -35.53 -8.29 -11.38
N PHE A 212 -35.73 -7.22 -12.17
CA PHE A 212 -35.03 -5.94 -12.04
C PHE A 212 -35.95 -4.73 -11.77
N THR A 213 -37.26 -4.92 -11.64
CA THR A 213 -38.22 -3.81 -11.42
C THR A 213 -38.20 -3.27 -9.98
N ASP A 214 -38.54 -1.98 -9.86
CA ASP A 214 -38.44 -1.17 -8.65
C ASP A 214 -39.44 -1.58 -7.55
N LEU A 215 -38.92 -1.93 -6.36
CA LEU A 215 -39.69 -2.30 -5.16
C LEU A 215 -40.30 -1.08 -4.43
N THR A 216 -40.06 0.16 -4.88
CA THR A 216 -40.53 1.39 -4.19
C THR A 216 -41.95 1.83 -4.56
N GLY A 217 -42.59 1.17 -5.53
CA GLY A 217 -44.06 1.12 -5.63
C GLY A 217 -44.79 2.44 -5.94
N ALA A 218 -44.43 3.15 -7.02
CA ALA A 218 -45.20 4.32 -7.46
C ALA A 218 -45.80 4.23 -8.87
N ASN A 219 -45.17 3.51 -9.82
CA ASN A 219 -45.54 3.64 -11.25
C ASN A 219 -45.94 2.35 -11.97
N PHE A 220 -45.87 1.17 -11.33
CA PHE A 220 -46.40 -0.08 -11.88
C PHE A 220 -47.14 -0.86 -10.79
N ALA A 221 -48.42 -1.16 -11.04
CA ALA A 221 -49.27 -1.90 -10.10
C ALA A 221 -48.97 -3.39 -10.16
N TYR A 222 -47.86 -3.81 -9.57
CA TYR A 222 -47.64 -5.23 -9.30
C TYR A 222 -48.50 -5.68 -8.10
N PRO A 223 -48.85 -6.98 -8.02
CA PRO A 223 -49.69 -7.52 -6.95
C PRO A 223 -49.02 -7.42 -5.57
N PRO A 224 -49.79 -7.53 -4.47
CA PRO A 224 -49.28 -7.41 -3.10
C PRO A 224 -48.12 -8.36 -2.72
N ASP A 225 -47.90 -9.45 -3.46
CA ASP A 225 -46.89 -10.49 -3.16
C ASP A 225 -45.67 -10.48 -4.11
N TYR A 226 -45.55 -9.49 -5.00
CA TYR A 226 -44.49 -9.45 -6.01
C TYR A 226 -43.08 -9.30 -5.40
N ASN A 227 -42.95 -8.52 -4.34
CA ASN A 227 -41.69 -8.36 -3.61
C ASN A 227 -41.21 -9.69 -3.00
N TYR A 228 -42.15 -10.52 -2.53
CA TYR A 228 -41.87 -11.85 -2.01
C TYR A 228 -41.37 -12.78 -3.13
N TYR A 229 -42.03 -12.76 -4.29
CA TYR A 229 -41.61 -13.51 -5.48
C TYR A 229 -40.17 -13.16 -5.93
N CYS A 230 -39.83 -11.88 -6.02
CA CYS A 230 -38.47 -11.44 -6.38
C CYS A 230 -37.41 -11.83 -5.34
N SER A 231 -37.76 -11.79 -4.04
CA SER A 231 -36.88 -12.29 -2.97
C SER A 231 -36.66 -13.80 -3.08
N MET A 232 -37.72 -14.58 -3.38
CA MET A 232 -37.58 -16.03 -3.58
C MET A 232 -36.70 -16.39 -4.79
N MET A 233 -36.79 -15.65 -5.91
CA MET A 233 -35.90 -15.84 -7.05
C MET A 233 -34.44 -15.51 -6.70
N ALA A 234 -34.20 -14.43 -5.96
CA ALA A 234 -32.86 -14.08 -5.48
C ALA A 234 -32.28 -15.17 -4.57
N GLN A 235 -33.09 -15.71 -3.65
CA GLN A 235 -32.73 -16.83 -2.78
C GLN A 235 -32.48 -18.13 -3.55
N ALA A 236 -33.23 -18.39 -4.63
CA ALA A 236 -33.03 -19.55 -5.50
C ALA A 236 -31.72 -19.48 -6.30
N LEU A 237 -31.27 -18.28 -6.70
CA LEU A 237 -29.98 -18.06 -7.36
C LEU A 237 -28.80 -18.05 -6.39
N ALA A 238 -29.03 -17.77 -5.12
CA ALA A 238 -27.96 -17.60 -4.14
C ALA A 238 -27.02 -18.81 -4.07
N PRO A 239 -27.48 -20.08 -3.92
CA PRO A 239 -26.58 -21.23 -3.87
C PRO A 239 -25.80 -21.45 -5.18
N PHE A 240 -26.42 -21.15 -6.33
CA PHE A 240 -25.72 -21.19 -7.61
C PHE A 240 -24.61 -20.14 -7.67
N ALA A 241 -24.91 -18.88 -7.35
CA ALA A 241 -23.94 -17.78 -7.33
C ALA A 241 -22.86 -17.97 -6.26
N ASP A 242 -23.21 -18.59 -5.14
CA ASP A 242 -22.34 -18.83 -4.01
C ASP A 242 -21.56 -20.14 -4.06
N SER A 243 -21.83 -20.97 -5.06
CA SER A 243 -21.12 -22.22 -5.27
C SER A 243 -19.59 -22.01 -5.27
N PRO A 244 -18.84 -22.83 -4.50
CA PRO A 244 -17.38 -22.78 -4.51
C PRO A 244 -16.78 -23.00 -5.91
N TRP A 245 -17.53 -23.62 -6.83
CA TRP A 245 -17.12 -23.84 -8.21
C TRP A 245 -16.65 -22.56 -8.92
N TRP A 246 -17.33 -21.43 -8.69
CA TRP A 246 -16.98 -20.12 -9.27
C TRP A 246 -15.64 -19.57 -8.78
N THR A 247 -15.08 -20.13 -7.72
CA THR A 247 -13.84 -19.66 -7.13
C THR A 247 -12.68 -20.59 -7.45
N ARG A 248 -12.87 -21.84 -7.83
CA ARG A 248 -11.75 -22.78 -8.05
C ARG A 248 -10.96 -22.45 -9.32
N ILE A 249 -9.65 -22.64 -9.31
CA ILE A 249 -8.80 -22.39 -10.49
C ILE A 249 -9.03 -23.40 -11.61
N TRP A 250 -9.24 -24.67 -11.28
CA TRP A 250 -9.41 -25.75 -12.25
C TRP A 250 -10.66 -25.58 -13.12
N THR A 251 -11.69 -24.93 -12.58
CA THR A 251 -12.96 -24.67 -13.28
C THR A 251 -12.81 -23.72 -14.47
N VAL A 252 -11.68 -23.01 -14.55
CA VAL A 252 -11.34 -22.15 -15.68
C VAL A 252 -11.11 -22.99 -16.95
N GLN A 253 -10.25 -24.01 -16.90
CA GLN A 253 -10.02 -24.90 -18.04
C GLN A 253 -11.29 -25.67 -18.41
N GLU A 254 -12.01 -26.13 -17.39
CA GLU A 254 -13.26 -26.89 -17.51
C GLU A 254 -14.37 -26.10 -18.22
N SER A 255 -14.38 -24.77 -18.12
CA SER A 255 -15.43 -23.92 -18.69
C SER A 255 -15.02 -23.18 -19.95
N ILE A 256 -13.73 -22.96 -20.20
CA ILE A 256 -13.23 -22.18 -21.35
C ILE A 256 -12.88 -23.08 -22.53
N LEU A 257 -12.23 -24.21 -22.29
CA LEU A 257 -11.69 -25.07 -23.34
C LEU A 257 -12.73 -25.86 -24.15
N PRO A 258 -13.82 -26.37 -23.55
CA PRO A 258 -14.79 -27.17 -24.28
C PRO A 258 -15.55 -26.38 -25.34
N GLN A 259 -15.89 -27.05 -26.43
CA GLN A 259 -16.82 -26.49 -27.42
C GLN A 259 -18.20 -26.23 -26.79
N LYS A 260 -18.71 -27.23 -26.05
CA LYS A 260 -19.96 -27.16 -25.28
C LYS A 260 -19.68 -27.36 -23.79
N ALA A 261 -20.27 -26.50 -22.95
CA ALA A 261 -20.26 -26.65 -21.50
C ALA A 261 -21.66 -26.37 -20.95
N THR A 262 -22.17 -27.25 -20.08
CA THR A 262 -23.55 -27.20 -19.58
C THR A 262 -23.55 -27.24 -18.06
N PHE A 263 -24.09 -26.20 -17.42
CA PHE A 263 -24.36 -26.21 -15.99
C PHE A 263 -25.55 -27.10 -15.67
N ILE A 264 -25.45 -27.83 -14.57
CA ILE A 264 -26.55 -28.57 -13.97
C ILE A 264 -26.67 -28.16 -12.51
N TYR A 265 -27.86 -27.69 -12.14
CA TYR A 265 -28.24 -27.28 -10.80
C TYR A 265 -29.64 -27.86 -10.51
N GLY A 266 -29.68 -28.98 -9.80
CA GLY A 266 -30.87 -29.80 -9.58
C GLY A 266 -31.65 -30.16 -10.86
N PRO A 267 -32.89 -29.65 -11.04
CA PRO A 267 -33.72 -29.93 -12.21
C PRO A 267 -33.36 -29.08 -13.44
N VAL A 268 -32.51 -28.05 -13.26
CA VAL A 268 -32.14 -27.09 -14.31
C VAL A 268 -30.81 -27.47 -14.94
N SER A 269 -30.80 -27.55 -16.27
CA SER A 269 -29.61 -27.55 -17.11
C SER A 269 -29.60 -26.26 -17.93
N ILE A 270 -28.44 -25.63 -18.09
CA ILE A 270 -28.30 -24.46 -18.96
C ILE A 270 -26.90 -24.43 -19.60
N GLU A 271 -26.85 -24.25 -20.92
CA GLU A 271 -25.58 -24.11 -21.62
C GLU A 271 -24.89 -22.79 -21.24
N LEU A 272 -23.58 -22.86 -20.95
CA LEU A 272 -22.76 -21.71 -20.55
C LEU A 272 -22.89 -20.53 -21.54
N LYS A 273 -23.04 -20.80 -22.84
CA LYS A 273 -23.16 -19.74 -23.86
C LYS A 273 -24.32 -18.77 -23.57
N PHE A 274 -25.46 -19.27 -23.11
CA PHE A 274 -26.63 -18.44 -22.84
C PHE A 274 -26.41 -17.57 -21.61
N MET A 275 -25.73 -18.12 -20.60
CA MET A 275 -25.33 -17.34 -19.43
C MET A 275 -24.33 -16.24 -19.78
N LEU A 276 -23.33 -16.53 -20.61
CA LEU A 276 -22.37 -15.51 -21.05
C LEU A 276 -23.07 -14.39 -21.85
N GLN A 277 -23.99 -14.75 -22.75
CA GLN A 277 -24.80 -13.79 -23.51
C GLN A 277 -25.68 -12.92 -22.61
N ALA A 278 -26.39 -13.55 -21.66
CA ALA A 278 -27.22 -12.87 -20.67
C ALA A 278 -26.41 -11.86 -19.84
N PHE A 279 -25.24 -12.26 -19.31
CA PHE A 279 -24.40 -11.38 -18.49
C PHE A 279 -23.70 -10.28 -19.30
N SER A 280 -23.38 -10.55 -20.56
CA SER A 280 -22.91 -9.53 -21.50
C SER A 280 -24.00 -8.49 -21.77
N ALA A 281 -25.23 -8.93 -22.05
CA ALA A 281 -26.38 -8.04 -22.21
C ALA A 281 -26.70 -7.25 -20.94
N LEU A 282 -26.69 -7.90 -19.77
CA LEU A 282 -26.85 -7.25 -18.46
C LEU A 282 -25.81 -6.15 -18.27
N SER A 283 -24.54 -6.45 -18.57
CA SER A 283 -23.45 -5.46 -18.46
C SER A 283 -23.67 -4.29 -19.41
N ARG A 284 -24.02 -4.53 -20.68
CA ARG A 284 -24.34 -3.46 -21.65
C ARG A 284 -25.51 -2.60 -21.17
N HIS A 285 -26.61 -3.20 -20.73
CA HIS A 285 -27.79 -2.46 -20.28
C HIS A 285 -27.54 -1.64 -19.01
N ILE A 286 -26.77 -2.16 -18.05
CA ILE A 286 -26.38 -1.38 -16.85
C ILE A 286 -25.44 -0.23 -17.22
N LEU A 287 -24.57 -0.42 -18.21
CA LEU A 287 -23.59 0.59 -18.65
C LEU A 287 -24.15 1.59 -19.66
N ALA A 288 -25.27 1.27 -20.32
CA ALA A 288 -25.97 2.14 -21.26
C ALA A 288 -27.02 3.00 -20.54
N GLU A 289 -27.32 4.18 -21.10
CA GLU A 289 -28.32 5.10 -20.56
C GLU A 289 -29.71 4.45 -20.43
N CYS A 290 -30.03 3.46 -21.29
CA CYS A 290 -31.35 2.83 -21.37
C CYS A 290 -31.82 2.08 -20.10
N CYS A 291 -30.92 1.55 -19.26
CA CYS A 291 -31.30 0.77 -18.07
C CYS A 291 -30.43 1.05 -16.83
N SER A 292 -29.59 2.08 -16.86
CA SER A 292 -28.69 2.43 -15.75
C SER A 292 -29.44 2.68 -14.44
N THR A 293 -30.55 3.43 -14.47
CA THR A 293 -31.43 3.69 -13.32
C THR A 293 -32.06 2.42 -12.76
N THR A 294 -32.55 1.54 -13.65
CA THR A 294 -33.12 0.23 -13.27
C THR A 294 -32.07 -0.65 -12.59
N GLY A 295 -30.85 -0.69 -13.13
CA GLY A 295 -29.72 -1.39 -12.52
C GLY A 295 -29.38 -0.86 -11.13
N ALA A 296 -29.44 0.46 -10.92
CA ALA A 296 -29.19 1.09 -9.61
C ALA A 296 -30.31 0.82 -8.59
N GLN A 297 -31.55 0.67 -9.04
CA GLN A 297 -32.74 0.41 -8.22
C GLN A 297 -33.05 -1.08 -8.01
N THR A 298 -32.35 -1.96 -8.72
CA THR A 298 -32.53 -3.42 -8.64
C THR A 298 -32.43 -3.93 -7.20
N ASN A 299 -33.20 -4.97 -6.88
CA ASN A 299 -33.31 -5.60 -5.56
C ASN A 299 -31.93 -5.77 -4.86
N ARG A 300 -31.85 -5.30 -3.61
CA ARG A 300 -30.64 -5.36 -2.76
C ARG A 300 -30.21 -6.79 -2.40
N GLU A 301 -31.12 -7.76 -2.41
CA GLU A 301 -30.78 -9.18 -2.20
C GLU A 301 -30.19 -9.83 -3.45
N LEU A 302 -30.65 -9.43 -4.63
CA LEU A 302 -30.23 -10.01 -5.90
C LEU A 302 -28.89 -9.46 -6.40
N MET A 303 -28.71 -8.14 -6.32
CA MET A 303 -27.56 -7.44 -6.89
C MET A 303 -26.19 -7.99 -6.42
N PRO A 304 -25.98 -8.40 -5.15
CA PRO A 304 -24.75 -9.05 -4.73
C PRO A 304 -24.45 -10.35 -5.51
N HIS A 305 -25.46 -11.20 -5.74
CA HIS A 305 -25.31 -12.46 -6.47
C HIS A 305 -25.02 -12.22 -7.95
N LEU A 306 -25.71 -11.27 -8.60
CA LEU A 306 -25.44 -10.88 -9.99
C LEU A 306 -24.03 -10.31 -10.16
N ARG A 307 -23.58 -9.45 -9.23
CA ARG A 307 -22.20 -8.95 -9.24
C ARG A 307 -21.19 -10.08 -9.12
N LYS A 308 -21.42 -11.03 -8.21
CA LYS A 308 -20.53 -12.19 -8.03
C LYS A 308 -20.44 -13.04 -9.30
N LEU A 309 -21.59 -13.36 -9.91
CA LEU A 309 -21.65 -14.10 -11.17
C LEU A 309 -21.00 -13.33 -12.32
N GLY A 310 -21.29 -12.04 -12.49
CA GLY A 310 -20.69 -11.21 -13.53
C GLY A 310 -19.17 -11.13 -13.42
N LEU A 311 -18.64 -11.01 -12.19
CA LEU A 311 -17.20 -11.04 -11.93
C LEU A 311 -16.57 -12.39 -12.26
N ALA A 312 -17.29 -13.50 -12.07
CA ALA A 312 -16.79 -14.83 -12.39
C ALA A 312 -16.90 -15.16 -13.88
N MET A 313 -17.96 -14.71 -14.55
CA MET A 313 -18.26 -15.00 -15.96
C MET A 313 -17.50 -14.13 -16.94
N ARG A 314 -17.23 -12.87 -16.62
CA ARG A 314 -16.54 -11.95 -17.53
C ARG A 314 -15.16 -12.47 -17.99
N PRO A 315 -14.27 -12.93 -17.09
CA PRO A 315 -12.99 -13.51 -17.52
C PRO A 315 -13.16 -14.76 -18.40
N ILE A 316 -14.19 -15.58 -18.12
CA ILE A 316 -14.51 -16.77 -18.93
C ILE A 316 -14.92 -16.35 -20.34
N ASP A 317 -15.82 -15.37 -20.48
CA ASP A 317 -16.27 -14.85 -21.78
C ASP A 317 -15.11 -14.25 -22.58
N GLN A 318 -14.32 -13.37 -21.97
CA GLN A 318 -13.18 -12.73 -22.61
C GLN A 318 -12.15 -13.75 -23.11
N LEU A 319 -11.78 -14.74 -22.29
CA LEU A 319 -10.82 -15.78 -22.69
C LEU A 319 -11.39 -16.74 -23.75
N ARG A 320 -12.69 -17.06 -23.71
CA ARG A 320 -13.35 -17.85 -24.78
C ARG A 320 -13.37 -17.10 -26.10
N ASN A 321 -13.69 -15.81 -26.08
CA ASN A 321 -13.70 -14.96 -27.28
C ASN A 321 -12.29 -14.77 -27.85
N ASN A 322 -11.29 -14.54 -26.99
CA ASN A 322 -9.88 -14.43 -27.40
C ASN A 322 -9.40 -15.70 -28.11
N ARG A 323 -9.80 -16.88 -27.63
CA ARG A 323 -9.42 -18.16 -28.26
C ARG A 323 -10.09 -18.40 -29.61
N ARG A 324 -11.32 -17.91 -29.81
CA ARG A 324 -12.07 -18.12 -31.06
C ARG A 324 -11.63 -17.17 -32.16
N GLU A 325 -11.52 -15.88 -31.85
CA GLU A 325 -11.37 -14.80 -32.85
C GLU A 325 -10.43 -13.66 -32.39
N GLY A 326 -9.87 -13.72 -31.18
CA GLY A 326 -9.07 -12.64 -30.62
C GLY A 326 -7.56 -12.92 -30.55
N PRO A 327 -6.81 -12.11 -29.80
CA PRO A 327 -5.36 -12.22 -29.72
C PRO A 327 -4.93 -13.50 -28.98
N GLU A 328 -3.71 -13.93 -29.29
CA GLU A 328 -3.00 -14.98 -28.56
C GLU A 328 -3.04 -14.77 -27.03
N ILE A 329 -3.29 -15.85 -26.30
CA ILE A 329 -3.37 -15.89 -24.83
C ILE A 329 -2.00 -16.31 -24.30
N SER A 330 -1.27 -15.33 -23.75
CA SER A 330 -0.02 -15.57 -23.00
C SER A 330 -0.29 -16.12 -21.60
N LEU A 331 0.74 -16.69 -20.96
CA LEU A 331 0.67 -17.12 -19.56
C LEU A 331 0.29 -15.96 -18.62
N TRP A 332 0.88 -14.78 -18.82
CA TRP A 332 0.59 -13.60 -18.02
C TRP A 332 -0.87 -13.16 -18.13
N THR A 333 -1.40 -13.15 -19.36
CA THR A 333 -2.80 -12.84 -19.64
C THR A 333 -3.71 -13.80 -18.87
N ALA A 334 -3.48 -15.11 -19.00
CA ALA A 334 -4.29 -16.12 -18.34
C ALA A 334 -4.25 -15.98 -16.80
N LEU A 335 -3.06 -15.89 -16.21
CA LEU A 335 -2.87 -15.70 -14.76
C LEU A 335 -3.54 -14.43 -14.23
N SER A 336 -3.48 -13.35 -15.00
CA SER A 336 -4.09 -12.07 -14.62
C SER A 336 -5.61 -12.16 -14.59
N PHE A 337 -6.24 -12.78 -15.60
CA PHE A 337 -7.69 -12.95 -15.68
C PHE A 337 -8.26 -13.90 -14.61
N THR A 338 -7.48 -14.88 -14.17
CA THR A 338 -7.94 -15.94 -13.24
C THR A 338 -7.44 -15.74 -11.81
N ARG A 339 -6.78 -14.62 -11.51
CA ARG A 339 -6.11 -14.37 -10.22
C ARG A 339 -7.00 -14.50 -8.98
N SER A 340 -8.27 -14.15 -9.10
CA SER A 340 -9.24 -14.24 -7.99
C SER A 340 -9.63 -15.68 -7.66
N ARG A 341 -9.18 -16.65 -8.46
CA ARG A 341 -9.48 -18.06 -8.27
C ARG A 341 -8.56 -18.68 -7.23
N PHE A 342 -9.17 -19.48 -6.37
CA PHE A 342 -8.59 -20.23 -5.29
C PHE A 342 -8.02 -21.57 -5.77
N ALA A 343 -6.91 -21.97 -5.15
CA ALA A 343 -6.24 -23.23 -5.35
C ALA A 343 -5.83 -23.80 -3.98
N ASN A 344 -6.07 -25.10 -3.76
CA ASN A 344 -5.64 -25.78 -2.53
C ASN A 344 -4.11 -25.98 -2.51
N ASP A 345 -3.54 -26.33 -3.66
CA ASP A 345 -2.10 -26.36 -3.89
C ASP A 345 -1.71 -25.06 -4.60
N ASP A 346 -0.78 -24.29 -4.04
CA ASP A 346 -0.43 -22.98 -4.59
C ASP A 346 0.14 -23.06 -6.01
N ARG A 347 0.76 -24.18 -6.39
CA ARG A 347 1.27 -24.40 -7.76
C ARG A 347 0.16 -24.48 -8.80
N ASP A 348 -1.03 -24.91 -8.40
CA ASP A 348 -2.19 -25.03 -9.28
C ASP A 348 -2.71 -23.67 -9.75
N ARG A 349 -2.32 -22.55 -9.10
CA ARG A 349 -2.59 -21.21 -9.63
C ARG A 349 -1.95 -21.00 -11.00
N VAL A 350 -0.81 -21.64 -11.25
CA VAL A 350 -0.14 -21.66 -12.55
C VAL A 350 -0.58 -22.86 -13.39
N PHE A 351 -0.55 -24.07 -12.82
CA PHE A 351 -0.90 -25.28 -13.59
C PHE A 351 -2.35 -25.27 -14.11
N GLY A 352 -3.27 -24.68 -13.33
CA GLY A 352 -4.67 -24.55 -13.65
C GLY A 352 -5.00 -23.66 -14.84
N VAL A 353 -4.04 -22.92 -15.40
CA VAL A 353 -4.26 -22.08 -16.60
C VAL A 353 -3.45 -22.51 -17.82
N LEU A 354 -2.53 -23.48 -17.69
CA LEU A 354 -1.62 -23.84 -18.76
C LEU A 354 -2.31 -24.29 -20.05
N GLY A 355 -3.43 -25.01 -19.93
CA GLY A 355 -4.22 -25.44 -21.09
C GLY A 355 -4.85 -24.30 -21.89
N LEU A 356 -4.93 -23.09 -21.33
CA LEU A 356 -5.46 -21.90 -21.99
C LEU A 356 -4.40 -21.17 -22.82
N VAL A 357 -3.11 -21.36 -22.49
CA VAL A 357 -2.00 -20.64 -23.09
C VAL A 357 -1.71 -21.23 -24.47
N ASN A 358 -1.93 -20.43 -25.50
CA ASN A 358 -1.65 -20.79 -26.89
C ASN A 358 -0.46 -20.00 -27.48
N SER A 359 0.12 -19.10 -26.69
CA SER A 359 1.31 -18.33 -27.06
C SER A 359 2.35 -18.42 -25.96
N TRP A 360 3.38 -19.19 -26.27
CA TRP A 360 4.53 -19.42 -25.41
C TRP A 360 5.73 -18.71 -26.00
N MET A 361 6.28 -17.74 -25.25
CA MET A 361 7.47 -17.00 -25.66
C MET A 361 8.76 -17.75 -25.28
N ARG A 362 8.65 -18.72 -24.36
CA ARG A 362 9.71 -19.65 -23.94
C ARG A 362 9.21 -21.09 -23.97
N GLU A 363 10.00 -22.01 -23.42
CA GLU A 363 9.56 -23.39 -23.23
C GLU A 363 8.32 -23.43 -22.32
N PRO A 364 7.26 -24.16 -22.70
CA PRO A 364 6.08 -24.31 -21.88
C PRO A 364 6.40 -24.85 -20.49
N ILE A 365 5.80 -24.25 -19.46
CA ILE A 365 5.90 -24.75 -18.10
C ILE A 365 5.19 -26.10 -18.04
N VAL A 366 5.89 -27.15 -17.60
CA VAL A 366 5.31 -28.48 -17.41
C VAL A 366 4.91 -28.66 -15.94
N PRO A 367 3.69 -29.15 -15.63
CA PRO A 367 3.27 -29.46 -14.27
C PRO A 367 4.24 -30.40 -13.56
N ASN A 368 4.82 -29.93 -12.46
CA ASN A 368 5.74 -30.70 -11.62
C ASN A 368 5.41 -30.53 -10.14
N TYR A 369 4.69 -31.50 -9.58
CA TYR A 369 4.30 -31.52 -8.17
C TYR A 369 5.42 -31.91 -7.20
N ARG A 370 6.64 -32.17 -7.68
CA ARG A 370 7.84 -32.32 -6.84
C ARG A 370 8.60 -31.01 -6.65
N ALA A 371 8.36 -30.01 -7.52
CA ALA A 371 8.97 -28.69 -7.43
C ALA A 371 8.38 -27.85 -6.29
N LYS A 372 9.15 -26.88 -5.80
CA LYS A 372 8.67 -25.90 -4.81
C LYS A 372 7.81 -24.83 -5.50
N THR A 373 6.81 -24.29 -4.78
CA THR A 373 5.98 -23.18 -5.27
C THR A 373 6.80 -21.99 -5.74
N GLU A 374 7.85 -21.63 -4.99
CA GLU A 374 8.79 -20.55 -5.32
C GLU A 374 9.37 -20.70 -6.74
N GLU A 375 9.76 -21.92 -7.11
CA GLU A 375 10.37 -22.22 -8.41
C GLU A 375 9.37 -21.99 -9.54
N ILE A 376 8.13 -22.48 -9.37
CA ILE A 376 7.05 -22.33 -10.35
C ILE A 376 6.68 -20.85 -10.55
N TYR A 377 6.55 -20.08 -9.47
CA TYR A 377 6.24 -18.65 -9.55
C TYR A 377 7.39 -17.84 -10.16
N THR A 378 8.63 -18.23 -9.89
CA THR A 378 9.82 -17.63 -10.50
C THR A 378 9.82 -17.85 -12.00
N LEU A 379 9.57 -19.09 -12.45
CA LEU A 379 9.47 -19.41 -13.88
C LEU A 379 8.34 -18.63 -14.57
N ALA A 380 7.14 -18.59 -13.96
CA ALA A 380 6.00 -17.86 -14.50
C ALA A 380 6.24 -16.35 -14.60
N THR A 381 6.89 -15.75 -13.59
CA THR A 381 7.23 -14.31 -13.64
C THR A 381 8.34 -14.03 -14.64
N LEU A 382 9.31 -14.93 -14.76
CA LEU A 382 10.43 -14.79 -15.68
C LEU A 382 10.01 -14.89 -17.14
N ASP A 383 9.02 -15.74 -17.45
CA ASP A 383 8.41 -15.83 -18.78
C ASP A 383 7.92 -14.45 -19.24
N GLU A 384 7.11 -13.77 -18.41
CA GLU A 384 6.60 -12.43 -18.70
C GLU A 384 7.70 -11.37 -18.82
N VAL A 385 8.60 -11.29 -17.83
CA VAL A 385 9.65 -10.25 -17.79
C VAL A 385 10.54 -10.31 -19.02
N LEU A 386 10.96 -11.51 -19.43
CA LEU A 386 11.86 -11.68 -20.55
C LEU A 386 11.14 -11.64 -21.90
N ALA A 387 9.89 -12.13 -21.98
CA ALA A 387 9.09 -12.05 -23.20
C ALA A 387 8.79 -10.61 -23.60
N THR A 388 8.46 -9.76 -22.62
CA THR A 388 8.08 -8.36 -22.84
C THR A 388 9.26 -7.40 -22.74
N ASN A 389 10.42 -7.88 -22.26
CA ASN A 389 11.53 -7.05 -21.81
C ASN A 389 11.05 -5.92 -20.87
N SER A 390 10.06 -6.20 -20.03
CA SER A 390 9.38 -5.23 -19.17
C SER A 390 9.49 -5.64 -17.71
N LEU A 391 9.43 -4.64 -16.83
CA LEU A 391 9.31 -4.84 -15.38
C LEU A 391 7.83 -4.75 -14.94
N SER A 392 6.89 -5.03 -15.85
CA SER A 392 5.44 -5.05 -15.56
C SER A 392 5.10 -5.88 -14.31
N PRO A 393 5.75 -7.01 -13.98
CA PRO A 393 5.41 -7.76 -12.78
C PRO A 393 5.80 -7.05 -11.47
N LEU A 394 6.76 -6.09 -11.50
CA LEU A 394 7.12 -5.30 -10.32
C LEU A 394 6.07 -4.27 -9.94
N HIS A 395 5.23 -3.88 -10.90
CA HIS A 395 4.15 -2.94 -10.68
C HIS A 395 3.00 -3.56 -9.87
N PHE A 396 3.01 -4.87 -9.67
CA PHE A 396 1.93 -5.60 -9.05
C PHE A 396 1.83 -5.30 -7.54
N PRO A 397 0.69 -4.78 -7.03
CA PRO A 397 0.52 -4.36 -5.63
C PRO A 397 0.43 -5.50 -4.60
N LEU A 398 0.82 -6.71 -5.00
CA LEU A 398 0.62 -7.94 -4.23
C LEU A 398 1.95 -8.69 -4.08
N GLN A 399 2.93 -8.00 -3.49
CA GLN A 399 4.21 -8.61 -3.19
C GLN A 399 4.26 -9.05 -1.73
N LYS A 400 4.43 -10.38 -1.55
CA LYS A 400 4.89 -11.06 -0.32
C LYS A 400 3.94 -11.06 0.89
N ASP A 401 2.65 -11.29 0.67
CA ASP A 401 1.72 -11.48 1.80
C ASP A 401 1.86 -12.86 2.46
N VAL A 402 2.22 -13.91 1.70
CA VAL A 402 2.21 -15.30 2.22
C VAL A 402 3.58 -15.98 2.07
N TYR A 403 4.29 -15.75 0.95
CA TYR A 403 5.58 -16.38 0.68
C TYR A 403 6.74 -15.36 0.76
N PRO A 404 7.47 -15.26 1.90
CA PRO A 404 8.58 -14.31 2.01
C PRO A 404 9.82 -14.73 1.20
N ASP A 405 9.98 -16.03 0.97
CA ASP A 405 11.19 -16.64 0.38
C ASP A 405 11.30 -16.44 -1.14
N VAL A 406 10.23 -16.01 -1.83
CA VAL A 406 10.31 -15.67 -3.25
C VAL A 406 11.20 -14.43 -3.47
N PRO A 407 11.97 -14.37 -4.57
CA PRO A 407 12.73 -13.18 -4.92
C PRO A 407 11.87 -11.91 -4.93
N SER A 408 12.48 -10.74 -4.64
CA SER A 408 11.74 -9.47 -4.52
C SER A 408 11.05 -9.00 -5.81
N TRP A 409 11.36 -9.62 -6.95
CA TRP A 409 10.80 -9.29 -8.25
C TRP A 409 9.79 -10.33 -8.75
N VAL A 410 9.60 -11.42 -8.00
CA VAL A 410 8.66 -12.51 -8.34
C VAL A 410 7.28 -12.19 -7.76
N VAL A 411 6.24 -12.40 -8.57
CA VAL A 411 4.85 -12.17 -8.15
C VAL A 411 4.38 -13.30 -7.24
N ASP A 412 3.87 -12.94 -6.07
CA ASP A 412 3.15 -13.88 -5.21
C ASP A 412 1.70 -14.00 -5.73
N TRP A 413 1.43 -15.09 -6.46
CA TRP A 413 0.09 -15.38 -6.96
C TRP A 413 -0.88 -15.77 -5.84
N THR A 414 -0.41 -15.99 -4.60
CA THR A 414 -1.26 -16.32 -3.46
C THR A 414 -2.01 -15.14 -2.86
N ALA A 415 -1.35 -13.98 -2.82
CA ALA A 415 -1.81 -12.73 -2.24
C ALA A 415 -3.15 -12.20 -2.83
N GLY A 416 -3.60 -12.74 -3.98
CA GLY A 416 -4.84 -12.34 -4.62
C GLY A 416 -6.15 -12.90 -4.03
N SER A 417 -6.12 -13.97 -3.23
CA SER A 417 -7.36 -14.70 -2.90
C SER A 417 -8.33 -13.96 -1.95
N ASN A 418 -7.91 -12.89 -1.27
CA ASN A 418 -8.74 -12.16 -0.29
C ASN A 418 -9.06 -10.70 -0.66
N VAL A 419 -8.68 -10.23 -1.85
CA VAL A 419 -8.71 -8.79 -2.20
C VAL A 419 -9.48 -8.50 -3.50
N SER A 420 -10.55 -9.25 -3.77
CA SER A 420 -11.34 -9.22 -5.02
C SER A 420 -11.65 -7.81 -5.55
N LEU A 421 -11.99 -6.88 -4.66
CA LEU A 421 -12.25 -5.47 -4.99
C LEU A 421 -11.02 -4.69 -5.49
N ARG A 422 -9.80 -4.93 -4.97
CA ARG A 422 -8.59 -4.26 -5.47
C ARG A 422 -8.09 -4.87 -6.79
N LEU A 423 -8.44 -6.13 -7.03
CA LEU A 423 -7.99 -6.94 -8.16
C LEU A 423 -8.79 -6.73 -9.44
N ASN A 424 -10.11 -6.67 -9.34
CA ASN A 424 -10.96 -6.38 -10.50
C ASN A 424 -10.52 -5.08 -11.16
N VAL A 425 -10.24 -4.09 -10.33
CA VAL A 425 -9.87 -2.75 -10.77
C VAL A 425 -8.46 -2.73 -11.38
N TYR A 426 -7.57 -3.60 -10.92
CA TYR A 426 -6.25 -3.80 -11.53
C TYR A 426 -6.33 -4.52 -12.89
N GLN A 427 -7.22 -5.49 -13.08
CA GLN A 427 -7.41 -6.13 -14.40
C GLN A 427 -7.78 -5.10 -15.47
N TRP A 428 -8.66 -4.15 -15.14
CA TRP A 428 -8.92 -3.01 -16.01
C TRP A 428 -7.64 -2.20 -16.26
N THR A 429 -6.82 -1.89 -15.24
CA THR A 429 -5.61 -1.08 -15.46
C THR A 429 -4.50 -1.81 -16.24
N GLN A 430 -4.44 -3.14 -16.23
CA GLN A 430 -3.42 -3.94 -16.91
C GLN A 430 -3.45 -3.86 -18.44
N GLU A 431 -4.64 -3.93 -19.06
CA GLU A 431 -4.78 -3.77 -20.51
C GLU A 431 -4.17 -2.44 -21.00
N HIS A 432 -4.09 -1.44 -20.13
CA HIS A 432 -3.54 -0.11 -20.42
C HIS A 432 -2.04 0.00 -20.22
N TYR A 433 -1.40 -0.83 -19.39
CA TYR A 433 0.05 -0.85 -19.27
C TYR A 433 0.74 -1.23 -20.59
N ILE A 434 0.07 -2.07 -21.39
CA ILE A 434 0.52 -2.48 -22.72
C ILE A 434 0.63 -1.27 -23.67
N GLN A 435 -0.09 -0.16 -23.41
CA GLN A 435 -0.03 1.06 -24.22
C GLN A 435 1.24 1.89 -23.99
N PHE A 436 2.00 1.65 -22.93
CA PHE A 436 3.26 2.33 -22.67
C PHE A 436 4.40 1.53 -23.31
N TYR A 437 4.68 1.81 -24.59
CA TYR A 437 5.76 1.17 -25.33
C TYR A 437 7.12 1.39 -24.65
N VAL A 438 7.95 0.34 -24.62
CA VAL A 438 9.39 0.47 -24.39
C VAL A 438 9.90 1.52 -25.37
N SER A 439 10.57 2.57 -24.88
CA SER A 439 11.14 3.57 -25.76
C SER A 439 12.09 2.87 -26.75
N HIS A 440 11.73 2.82 -28.04
CA HIS A 440 12.56 2.23 -29.10
C HIS A 440 13.99 2.79 -29.14
N LYS A 441 14.25 3.92 -28.46
CA LYS A 441 15.55 4.58 -28.36
C LYS A 441 16.48 3.99 -27.29
N GLN A 442 15.97 3.25 -26.30
CA GLN A 442 16.77 2.61 -25.24
C GLN A 442 16.16 1.27 -24.82
N PRO A 443 16.70 0.12 -25.28
CA PRO A 443 16.21 -1.17 -24.83
C PRO A 443 16.48 -1.35 -23.32
N SER A 444 15.52 -1.90 -22.60
CA SER A 444 15.68 -2.37 -21.23
C SER A 444 16.71 -3.50 -21.18
N HIS A 445 17.56 -3.49 -20.15
CA HIS A 445 18.47 -4.58 -19.83
C HIS A 445 17.90 -5.31 -18.63
N VAL A 446 17.38 -6.51 -18.85
CA VAL A 446 16.81 -7.36 -17.81
C VAL A 446 17.36 -8.78 -17.98
N VAL A 447 18.12 -9.26 -17.00
CA VAL A 447 18.80 -10.56 -17.07
C VAL A 447 18.65 -11.29 -15.74
N ALA A 448 18.16 -12.52 -15.78
CA ALA A 448 18.16 -13.38 -14.60
C ALA A 448 19.55 -14.00 -14.36
N ARG A 449 19.98 -14.02 -13.10
CA ARG A 449 21.23 -14.63 -12.61
C ARG A 449 20.98 -15.49 -11.39
N ASP A 450 22.01 -16.21 -10.97
CA ASP A 450 22.03 -17.00 -9.74
C ASP A 450 20.85 -17.97 -9.68
N ASN A 451 20.77 -18.86 -10.68
CA ASN A 451 19.67 -19.82 -10.85
C ASN A 451 18.28 -19.17 -10.79
N ASN A 452 18.11 -18.04 -11.50
CA ASN A 452 16.90 -17.24 -11.54
C ASN A 452 16.47 -16.64 -10.19
N ARG A 453 17.36 -16.47 -9.22
CA ARG A 453 17.03 -15.78 -7.96
C ARG A 453 17.26 -14.26 -8.03
N VAL A 454 18.20 -13.81 -8.85
CA VAL A 454 18.58 -12.40 -8.93
C VAL A 454 18.22 -11.84 -10.30
N LEU A 455 17.42 -10.76 -10.34
CA LEU A 455 17.13 -10.03 -11.56
C LEU A 455 18.09 -8.84 -11.68
N GLU A 456 19.02 -8.90 -12.61
CA GLU A 456 19.89 -7.79 -12.97
C GLU A 456 19.13 -6.83 -13.91
N VAL A 457 19.03 -5.56 -13.50
CA VAL A 457 18.41 -4.50 -14.30
C VAL A 457 19.39 -3.33 -14.50
N LYS A 458 19.31 -2.62 -15.63
CA LYS A 458 20.01 -1.32 -15.81
C LYS A 458 19.00 -0.19 -15.94
N GLY A 459 19.30 0.92 -15.26
CA GLY A 459 18.49 2.15 -15.32
C GLY A 459 19.34 3.38 -15.10
N ARG A 460 18.72 4.55 -15.18
CA ARG A 460 19.31 5.84 -14.80
C ARG A 460 18.57 6.40 -13.59
N GLN A 461 19.31 6.91 -12.62
CA GLN A 461 18.69 7.64 -11.52
C GLN A 461 18.14 8.96 -12.05
N CYS A 462 16.81 9.10 -12.07
CA CYS A 462 16.15 10.33 -12.52
C CYS A 462 16.09 11.39 -11.42
N ASP A 463 15.65 10.99 -10.22
CA ASP A 463 15.52 11.88 -9.06
C ASP A 463 15.39 11.04 -7.77
N ARG A 464 15.33 11.70 -6.61
CA ARG A 464 15.03 11.10 -5.30
C ARG A 464 13.61 11.47 -4.87
N VAL A 465 12.87 10.51 -4.34
CA VAL A 465 11.54 10.76 -3.76
C VAL A 465 11.72 11.58 -2.47
N ALA A 466 11.01 12.72 -2.38
CA ALA A 466 11.08 13.67 -1.28
C ALA A 466 9.83 13.65 -0.38
N ARG A 467 8.68 13.32 -0.94
CA ARG A 467 7.39 13.27 -0.24
C ARG A 467 6.54 12.12 -0.79
N VAL A 468 5.82 11.42 0.07
CA VAL A 468 4.92 10.33 -0.31
C VAL A 468 3.57 10.55 0.36
N GLY A 469 2.49 10.41 -0.40
CA GLY A 469 1.12 10.51 0.06
C GLY A 469 0.59 9.20 0.65
N PRO A 470 -0.55 9.22 1.34
CA PRO A 470 -1.18 8.03 1.90
C PRO A 470 -1.73 7.09 0.83
N ILE A 471 -1.89 5.81 1.16
CA ILE A 471 -2.68 4.83 0.41
C ILE A 471 -4.10 4.68 0.99
N CYS A 472 -5.07 4.36 0.13
CA CYS A 472 -6.43 4.06 0.57
C CYS A 472 -6.54 2.64 1.15
N LYS A 473 -6.63 2.55 2.48
CA LYS A 473 -6.70 1.26 3.19
C LYS A 473 -7.98 0.48 2.91
N HIS A 474 -9.12 1.17 2.79
CA HIS A 474 -10.43 0.56 2.58
C HIS A 474 -11.07 1.09 1.30
N GLY A 475 -11.72 0.22 0.52
CA GLY A 475 -12.38 0.62 -0.72
C GLY A 475 -13.64 1.48 -0.57
N ARG A 476 -13.91 2.07 0.61
CA ARG A 476 -15.10 2.91 0.83
C ARG A 476 -14.92 4.28 0.17
N PRO A 477 -15.97 4.89 -0.41
CA PRO A 477 -15.88 6.20 -1.06
C PRO A 477 -15.29 7.31 -0.17
N LYS A 478 -15.67 7.35 1.11
CA LYS A 478 -15.17 8.33 2.09
C LYS A 478 -13.66 8.24 2.31
N ASP A 479 -13.13 7.02 2.37
CA ASP A 479 -11.70 6.77 2.60
C ASP A 479 -10.88 7.17 1.37
N ARG A 480 -11.37 6.87 0.17
CA ARG A 480 -10.76 7.32 -1.10
C ARG A 480 -10.68 8.84 -1.17
N ARG A 481 -11.76 9.55 -0.81
CA ARG A 481 -11.77 11.02 -0.76
C ARG A 481 -10.73 11.58 0.19
N SER A 482 -10.61 11.00 1.39
CA SER A 482 -9.60 11.45 2.35
C SER A 482 -8.19 11.38 1.76
N VAL A 483 -7.89 10.33 1.00
CA VAL A 483 -6.60 10.14 0.31
C VAL A 483 -6.40 11.19 -0.80
N TYR A 484 -7.38 11.42 -1.68
CA TYR A 484 -7.28 12.47 -2.71
C TYR A 484 -7.02 13.85 -2.10
N CYS A 485 -7.76 14.20 -1.05
CA CYS A 485 -7.57 15.46 -0.32
C CYS A 485 -6.16 15.57 0.25
N GLN A 486 -5.61 14.49 0.80
CA GLN A 486 -4.25 14.47 1.32
C GLN A 486 -3.19 14.58 0.22
N TRP A 487 -3.40 13.96 -0.95
CA TRP A 487 -2.53 14.16 -2.11
C TRP A 487 -2.58 15.60 -2.60
N PHE A 488 -3.76 16.21 -2.67
CA PHE A 488 -3.91 17.62 -3.04
C PHE A 488 -3.08 18.56 -2.16
N LYS A 489 -3.12 18.34 -0.83
CA LYS A 489 -2.27 19.05 0.15
C LYS A 489 -0.80 18.74 0.01
N LEU A 490 -0.44 17.47 -0.24
CA LEU A 490 0.94 17.05 -0.39
C LEU A 490 1.67 17.88 -1.44
N PHE A 491 0.93 18.24 -2.49
CA PHE A 491 1.39 19.05 -3.61
C PHE A 491 1.04 20.53 -3.49
N ASP A 492 0.49 21.01 -2.37
CA ASP A 492 0.19 22.43 -2.13
C ASP A 492 -0.70 23.05 -3.24
N LEU A 493 -1.63 22.24 -3.75
CA LEU A 493 -2.59 22.65 -4.77
C LEU A 493 -3.74 23.48 -4.19
N ASP A 494 -3.94 23.44 -2.87
CA ASP A 494 -4.88 24.27 -2.13
C ASP A 494 -4.45 25.73 -2.04
N SER A 495 -3.14 26.00 -2.01
CA SER A 495 -2.60 27.36 -1.93
C SER A 495 -2.35 27.97 -3.31
N ASN A 496 -1.77 27.20 -4.25
CA ASN A 496 -1.37 27.74 -5.56
C ASN A 496 -1.45 26.70 -6.70
N PRO A 497 -2.66 26.38 -7.18
CA PRO A 497 -2.87 25.37 -8.23
C PRO A 497 -2.35 25.81 -9.61
N SER A 498 -2.29 27.11 -9.87
CA SER A 498 -1.89 27.67 -11.17
C SER A 498 -0.39 27.84 -11.36
N ARG A 499 0.43 27.51 -10.34
CA ARG A 499 1.89 27.54 -10.47
C ARG A 499 2.33 26.66 -11.63
N LEU A 500 3.42 27.01 -12.30
CA LEU A 500 3.87 26.22 -13.45
C LEU A 500 4.59 24.94 -13.00
N TYR A 501 4.20 23.82 -13.59
CA TYR A 501 4.96 22.58 -13.58
C TYR A 501 6.18 22.71 -14.51
N LYS A 502 7.14 21.79 -14.39
CA LYS A 502 8.40 21.85 -15.12
C LYS A 502 8.27 21.81 -16.64
N THR A 503 7.19 21.24 -17.14
CA THR A 503 6.85 21.19 -18.57
C THR A 503 6.26 22.51 -19.09
N GLY A 504 5.98 23.48 -18.21
CA GLY A 504 5.39 24.78 -18.54
C GLY A 504 3.86 24.83 -18.47
N GLU A 505 3.20 23.70 -18.19
CA GLU A 505 1.76 23.65 -17.93
C GLU A 505 1.45 23.98 -16.46
N PRO A 506 0.23 24.44 -16.11
CA PRO A 506 -0.20 24.58 -14.72
C PRO A 506 -0.03 23.29 -13.91
N PHE A 507 0.33 23.39 -12.64
CA PHE A 507 0.64 22.25 -11.78
C PHE A 507 -0.59 21.38 -11.50
N LEU A 508 -1.77 21.99 -11.42
CA LEU A 508 -3.05 21.27 -11.35
C LEU A 508 -3.24 20.32 -12.55
N ASP A 509 -2.76 20.72 -13.72
CA ASP A 509 -2.92 19.98 -14.97
C ASP A 509 -2.01 18.75 -14.98
N ALA A 510 -0.75 18.96 -14.57
CA ALA A 510 0.18 17.89 -14.34
C ALA A 510 -0.31 16.90 -13.26
N PHE A 511 -1.03 17.38 -12.24
CA PHE A 511 -1.63 16.54 -11.22
C PHE A 511 -2.73 15.63 -11.78
N TRP A 512 -3.69 16.16 -12.54
CA TRP A 512 -4.76 15.35 -13.13
C TRP A 512 -4.23 14.36 -14.17
N LYS A 513 -3.29 14.78 -15.02
CA LYS A 513 -2.61 13.87 -15.94
C LYS A 513 -1.87 12.77 -15.19
N CYS A 514 -1.16 13.09 -14.10
CA CYS A 514 -0.51 12.08 -13.28
C CYS A 514 -1.52 11.09 -12.69
N LEU A 515 -2.66 11.58 -12.18
CA LEU A 515 -3.69 10.77 -11.54
C LEU A 515 -4.37 9.79 -12.50
N CYS A 516 -4.60 10.20 -13.76
CA CYS A 516 -5.22 9.37 -14.79
C CYS A 516 -4.19 8.70 -15.73
N TRP A 517 -2.89 8.75 -15.41
CA TRP A 517 -1.77 8.34 -16.29
C TRP A 517 -1.78 8.94 -17.69
N ASP A 518 -2.37 10.14 -17.83
CA ASP A 518 -2.49 10.85 -19.10
C ASP A 518 -3.34 10.07 -20.13
N LEU A 519 -4.28 9.25 -19.64
CA LEU A 519 -5.23 8.47 -20.44
C LEU A 519 -6.67 8.90 -20.18
N VAL A 520 -7.47 8.99 -21.24
CA VAL A 520 -8.91 9.31 -21.22
C VAL A 520 -9.64 8.33 -22.15
N LEU A 521 -10.82 7.86 -21.74
CA LEU A 521 -11.66 6.97 -22.55
C LEU A 521 -12.37 7.74 -23.67
N SER A 522 -12.52 7.12 -24.82
CA SER A 522 -13.23 7.65 -26.00
C SER A 522 -14.08 6.54 -26.60
N VAL A 523 -15.34 6.81 -26.90
CA VAL A 523 -16.24 5.87 -27.60
C VAL A 523 -16.42 6.28 -29.06
N ASP A 524 -16.12 5.37 -29.99
CA ASP A 524 -16.28 5.62 -31.42
C ASP A 524 -17.58 5.02 -31.97
N GLY A 525 -18.47 5.90 -32.43
CA GLY A 525 -19.65 5.55 -33.24
C GLY A 525 -20.78 4.84 -32.51
N PRO A 526 -21.89 4.53 -33.21
CA PRO A 526 -23.10 3.93 -32.64
C PRO A 526 -22.95 2.44 -32.22
N ALA A 527 -21.75 1.86 -32.32
CA ALA A 527 -21.46 0.45 -32.04
C ALA A 527 -20.63 0.23 -30.74
N GLU A 528 -20.60 1.21 -29.83
CA GLU A 528 -20.12 1.06 -28.43
C GLU A 528 -18.72 0.44 -28.26
N LYS A 529 -17.76 0.70 -29.16
CA LYS A 529 -16.36 0.33 -28.93
C LYS A 529 -15.63 1.44 -28.19
N ALA A 530 -15.51 1.29 -26.87
CA ALA A 530 -14.73 2.17 -26.01
C ALA A 530 -13.23 1.88 -26.14
N HIS A 531 -12.40 2.90 -26.32
CA HIS A 531 -10.94 2.80 -26.38
C HIS A 531 -10.27 3.97 -25.65
N PHE A 532 -9.10 3.73 -25.07
CA PHE A 532 -8.36 4.80 -24.39
C PHE A 532 -7.47 5.56 -25.36
N ARG A 533 -7.41 6.88 -25.18
CA ARG A 533 -6.51 7.79 -25.88
C ARG A 533 -5.72 8.63 -24.89
N ARG A 534 -4.63 9.22 -25.36
CA ARG A 534 -3.88 10.24 -24.59
C ARG A 534 -4.79 11.44 -24.32
N SER A 535 -4.65 12.02 -23.13
CA SER A 535 -5.37 13.24 -22.80
C SER A 535 -4.91 14.40 -23.68
N LYS A 536 -5.86 15.20 -24.18
CA LYS A 536 -5.57 16.42 -24.97
C LYS A 536 -5.29 17.65 -24.10
N GLY A 537 -5.41 17.52 -22.78
CA GLY A 537 -5.17 18.61 -21.84
C GLY A 537 -5.96 18.47 -20.55
N THR A 538 -5.93 19.55 -19.77
CA THR A 538 -6.45 19.62 -18.40
C THR A 538 -7.93 19.36 -18.31
N VAL A 539 -8.71 20.06 -19.16
CA VAL A 539 -10.16 19.96 -19.20
C VAL A 539 -10.57 18.51 -19.48
N ASP A 540 -9.89 17.85 -20.42
CA ASP A 540 -10.12 16.46 -20.80
C ASP A 540 -9.79 15.46 -19.68
N SER A 541 -8.65 15.63 -18.97
CA SER A 541 -8.29 14.78 -17.81
C SER A 541 -9.18 15.04 -16.58
N TYR A 542 -9.59 16.29 -16.38
CA TYR A 542 -10.40 16.73 -15.26
C TYR A 542 -11.88 16.38 -15.45
N GLU A 543 -12.44 16.57 -16.65
CA GLU A 543 -13.80 16.13 -17.00
C GLU A 543 -13.92 14.61 -16.88
N ALA A 544 -12.90 13.86 -17.32
CA ALA A 544 -12.82 12.42 -17.07
C ALA A 544 -12.86 12.07 -15.57
N PHE A 545 -12.21 12.87 -14.71
CA PHE A 545 -12.25 12.71 -13.26
C PHE A 545 -13.60 13.15 -12.63
N VAL A 546 -14.19 14.27 -13.09
CA VAL A 546 -15.38 14.88 -12.51
C VAL A 546 -16.68 14.22 -12.96
N ALA A 547 -16.75 13.77 -14.22
CA ALA A 547 -17.88 13.00 -14.72
C ALA A 547 -18.08 11.68 -13.93
N PHE A 548 -17.06 11.27 -13.17
CA PHE A 548 -17.08 10.15 -12.24
C PHE A 548 -17.49 10.52 -10.80
N ALA A 549 -17.12 11.70 -10.26
CA ALA A 549 -17.44 12.02 -8.86
C ALA A 549 -18.98 11.97 -8.69
N PRO A 550 -19.53 10.99 -7.95
CA PRO A 550 -20.90 10.53 -8.08
C PRO A 550 -21.80 11.74 -8.10
N ILE A 551 -22.53 11.90 -9.20
CA ILE A 551 -23.21 13.13 -9.60
C ILE A 551 -23.83 13.80 -8.39
N SER A 552 -23.03 14.72 -7.90
CA SER A 552 -23.44 15.78 -7.05
C SER A 552 -22.93 16.98 -7.82
N PRO A 553 -23.81 17.90 -8.25
CA PRO A 553 -23.36 19.26 -8.57
C PRO A 553 -22.58 19.89 -7.40
N TYR A 554 -22.57 19.23 -6.23
CA TYR A 554 -21.81 19.49 -5.02
C TYR A 554 -20.60 18.55 -4.78
N SER A 555 -20.10 17.86 -5.80
CA SER A 555 -18.75 17.26 -5.72
C SER A 555 -17.79 18.37 -5.33
N VAL A 556 -16.98 18.14 -4.31
CA VAL A 556 -16.01 19.07 -3.72
C VAL A 556 -15.05 19.68 -4.75
N PHE A 557 -14.96 19.04 -5.91
CA PHE A 557 -14.14 19.46 -7.03
C PHE A 557 -14.95 20.04 -8.21
N HIS A 558 -16.29 20.18 -8.13
CA HIS A 558 -17.13 20.72 -9.21
C HIS A 558 -17.10 22.26 -9.25
N PRO A 559 -16.86 22.92 -10.39
CA PRO A 559 -16.64 24.36 -10.45
C PRO A 559 -17.93 25.18 -10.42
N GLU A 560 -19.07 24.62 -10.83
CA GLU A 560 -20.26 25.41 -11.19
C GLU A 560 -21.50 25.23 -10.30
N GLY A 561 -21.48 24.35 -9.29
CA GLY A 561 -22.70 23.96 -8.55
C GLY A 561 -22.71 24.19 -7.04
N LEU A 562 -21.56 24.46 -6.41
CA LEU A 562 -21.45 24.69 -4.96
C LEU A 562 -21.65 26.16 -4.59
N SER A 563 -22.32 26.41 -3.45
CA SER A 563 -22.26 27.71 -2.79
C SER A 563 -20.80 28.05 -2.46
N ARG A 564 -20.48 29.34 -2.33
CA ARG A 564 -19.12 29.78 -1.98
C ARG A 564 -18.63 29.13 -0.68
N GLU A 565 -19.51 28.96 0.32
CA GLU A 565 -19.19 28.31 1.59
C GLU A 565 -18.87 26.83 1.43
N ASP A 566 -19.57 26.10 0.56
CA ASP A 566 -19.29 24.68 0.34
C ASP A 566 -18.00 24.45 -0.47
N ARG A 567 -17.68 25.35 -1.43
CA ARG A 567 -16.36 25.36 -2.10
C ARG A 567 -15.26 25.65 -1.10
N GLU A 568 -15.47 26.62 -0.22
CA GLU A 568 -14.51 26.93 0.82
C GLU A 568 -14.44 25.85 1.89
N ALA A 569 -15.49 25.06 2.18
CA ALA A 569 -15.46 23.93 3.11
C ALA A 569 -14.79 22.68 2.51
N ALA A 570 -15.00 22.47 1.20
CA ALA A 570 -14.32 21.50 0.35
C ALA A 570 -12.81 21.78 0.27
N VAL A 571 -12.45 23.04 0.01
CA VAL A 571 -11.06 23.56 0.01
C VAL A 571 -10.48 23.61 1.44
N ARG A 572 -11.31 23.79 2.48
CA ARG A 572 -10.89 23.69 3.90
C ARG A 572 -10.80 22.25 4.42
N PHE A 573 -11.02 21.25 3.57
CA PHE A 573 -10.77 19.83 3.85
C PHE A 573 -11.54 19.26 5.06
N ASP A 574 -12.84 19.56 5.22
CA ASP A 574 -13.64 18.98 6.33
C ASP A 574 -14.01 17.50 6.07
N PRO A 575 -13.49 16.53 6.83
CA PRO A 575 -13.77 15.10 6.67
C PRO A 575 -15.19 14.68 7.12
N ARG A 576 -15.98 15.61 7.70
CA ARG A 576 -17.37 15.38 8.13
C ARG A 576 -18.38 15.59 7.00
N PHE A 577 -17.97 16.12 5.85
CA PHE A 577 -18.86 16.28 4.71
C PHE A 577 -19.32 14.92 4.16
N ASP A 578 -20.63 14.67 4.24
CA ASP A 578 -21.25 13.41 3.84
C ASP A 578 -21.71 13.45 2.38
N ILE A 579 -20.95 12.80 1.49
CA ILE A 579 -21.29 12.69 0.06
C ILE A 579 -22.58 11.88 -0.14
N GLY A 580 -22.89 10.93 0.75
CA GLY A 580 -24.05 10.05 0.62
C GLY A 580 -25.38 10.81 0.69
N LYS A 581 -25.40 11.99 1.31
CA LYS A 581 -26.59 12.87 1.38
C LYS A 581 -26.91 13.61 0.09
N TYR A 582 -25.93 13.75 -0.81
CA TYR A 582 -26.03 14.60 -2.02
C TYR A 582 -25.74 13.84 -3.31
N ALA A 583 -25.65 12.50 -3.24
CA ALA A 583 -25.59 11.63 -4.40
C ALA A 583 -26.96 11.64 -5.09
N GLY A 584 -27.08 12.41 -6.17
CA GLY A 584 -28.19 12.25 -7.10
C GLY A 584 -27.94 11.02 -7.97
N THR A 585 -29.00 10.31 -8.33
CA THR A 585 -29.00 9.29 -9.39
C THR A 585 -28.92 9.98 -10.74
N GLY A 586 -27.80 10.63 -11.06
CA GLY A 586 -27.58 11.14 -12.41
C GLY A 586 -27.34 9.98 -13.38
N GLU A 587 -27.75 10.17 -14.63
CA GLU A 587 -27.58 9.22 -15.72
C GLU A 587 -26.09 8.88 -15.89
N HIS A 588 -25.75 7.59 -15.80
CA HIS A 588 -24.40 7.10 -16.01
C HIS A 588 -24.16 6.85 -17.51
N THR A 589 -23.13 7.47 -18.09
CA THR A 589 -22.62 7.06 -19.42
C THR A 589 -21.52 6.01 -19.26
N SER A 590 -21.35 5.13 -20.24
CA SER A 590 -20.33 4.06 -20.24
C SER A 590 -18.89 4.59 -20.04
N GLU A 591 -18.61 5.81 -20.49
CA GLU A 591 -17.31 6.48 -20.36
C GLU A 591 -16.94 6.82 -18.90
N THR A 592 -17.95 7.20 -18.11
CA THR A 592 -17.77 7.62 -16.71
C THR A 592 -17.50 6.44 -15.77
N PHE A 593 -18.14 5.29 -15.99
CA PHE A 593 -17.98 4.10 -15.17
C PHE A 593 -16.59 3.47 -15.29
N ILE A 594 -15.97 3.48 -16.48
CA ILE A 594 -14.65 2.86 -16.67
C ILE A 594 -13.54 3.73 -16.07
N THR A 595 -13.67 5.05 -16.18
CA THR A 595 -12.73 6.01 -15.59
C THR A 595 -12.77 5.97 -14.05
N GLU A 596 -13.95 5.75 -13.46
CA GLU A 596 -14.10 5.43 -12.03
C GLU A 596 -13.22 4.25 -11.61
N GLN A 597 -13.31 3.14 -12.34
CA GLN A 597 -12.56 1.94 -12.02
C GLN A 597 -11.07 2.28 -12.08
N LEU A 598 -10.58 2.93 -13.14
CA LEU A 598 -9.15 3.30 -13.25
C LEU A 598 -8.65 4.10 -12.03
N ILE A 599 -9.29 5.20 -11.67
CA ILE A 599 -8.85 6.08 -10.56
C ILE A 599 -9.05 5.39 -9.20
N GLY A 600 -10.15 4.66 -9.03
CA GLY A 600 -10.40 3.81 -7.86
C GLY A 600 -9.30 2.76 -7.67
N GLY A 601 -8.75 2.23 -8.76
CA GLY A 601 -7.67 1.25 -8.75
C GLY A 601 -6.36 1.85 -8.32
N ILE A 602 -6.03 3.03 -8.86
CA ILE A 602 -4.82 3.77 -8.54
C ILE A 602 -4.80 4.11 -7.04
N THR A 603 -5.88 4.62 -6.47
CA THR A 603 -5.91 4.98 -5.04
C THR A 603 -5.85 3.81 -4.07
N LEU A 604 -6.34 2.65 -4.49
CA LEU A 604 -6.33 1.45 -3.67
C LEU A 604 -4.98 0.73 -3.66
N ASN A 605 -4.17 0.93 -4.70
CA ASN A 605 -2.98 0.12 -4.97
C ASN A 605 -1.68 0.93 -5.07
N MET A 606 -1.77 2.26 -5.19
CA MET A 606 -0.62 3.13 -5.39
C MET A 606 -0.61 4.31 -4.44
N VAL A 607 0.58 4.89 -4.29
CA VAL A 607 0.80 6.15 -3.60
C VAL A 607 1.30 7.18 -4.59
N MET A 608 0.86 8.41 -4.40
CA MET A 608 1.37 9.54 -5.13
C MET A 608 2.58 10.11 -4.40
N PHE A 609 3.65 10.43 -5.14
CA PHE A 609 4.88 10.95 -4.58
C PHE A 609 5.36 12.20 -5.31
N MET A 610 6.17 12.98 -4.62
CA MET A 610 6.91 14.10 -5.16
C MET A 610 8.40 13.83 -5.03
N THR A 611 9.16 14.17 -6.04
CA THR A 611 10.63 14.10 -6.02
C THR A 611 11.26 15.39 -5.47
N GLU A 612 12.56 15.35 -5.13
CA GLU A 612 13.31 16.52 -4.66
C GLU A 612 13.31 17.65 -5.67
N SER A 613 13.37 17.32 -6.97
CA SER A 613 13.29 18.32 -8.01
C SER A 613 11.84 18.73 -8.33
N GLY A 614 10.83 18.18 -7.65
CA GLY A 614 9.43 18.61 -7.79
C GLY A 614 8.62 17.90 -8.89
N TYR A 615 9.09 16.77 -9.42
CA TYR A 615 8.30 15.91 -10.30
C TYR A 615 7.25 15.12 -9.53
N LEU A 616 6.07 14.97 -10.14
CA LEU A 616 4.97 14.13 -9.68
C LEU A 616 5.15 12.69 -10.18
N GLY A 617 4.74 11.73 -9.36
CA GLY A 617 4.71 10.32 -9.78
C GLY A 617 3.73 9.48 -8.98
N LEU A 618 3.42 8.31 -9.51
CA LEU A 618 2.70 7.24 -8.83
C LEU A 618 3.63 6.05 -8.66
N GLY A 619 3.58 5.43 -7.50
CA GLY A 619 4.41 4.26 -7.18
C GLY A 619 3.64 3.21 -6.37
N PRO A 620 4.22 2.01 -6.22
CA PRO A 620 3.62 0.93 -5.43
C PRO A 620 3.34 1.36 -3.99
N ALA A 621 2.32 0.77 -3.38
CA ALA A 621 1.91 0.99 -1.99
C ALA A 621 3.09 1.02 -0.99
N GLU A 622 4.02 0.07 -1.10
CA GLU A 622 5.14 -0.07 -0.15
C GLU A 622 6.14 1.10 -0.20
N THR A 623 6.04 1.97 -1.21
CA THR A 623 6.87 3.18 -1.30
C THR A 623 6.68 4.06 -0.05
N GLN A 624 5.50 4.06 0.55
CA GLN A 624 5.22 4.79 1.79
C GLN A 624 6.06 4.27 2.96
N ASP A 625 6.09 2.95 3.16
CA ASP A 625 6.81 2.32 4.27
C ASP A 625 8.33 2.45 4.08
N ARG A 626 8.82 2.18 2.87
CA ARG A 626 10.24 2.33 2.53
C ARG A 626 10.73 3.77 2.69
N PHE A 627 9.89 4.75 2.35
CA PHE A 627 10.22 6.16 2.54
C PHE A 627 10.31 6.53 4.04
N ALA A 628 9.39 6.02 4.87
CA ALA A 628 9.42 6.22 6.31
C ALA A 628 10.69 5.64 6.95
N ASP A 629 11.08 4.42 6.56
CA ASP A 629 12.31 3.78 7.03
C ASP A 629 13.56 4.56 6.63
N ALA A 630 13.63 5.02 5.38
CA ALA A 630 14.73 5.84 4.89
C ALA A 630 14.84 7.16 5.68
N MET A 631 13.72 7.84 5.94
CA MET A 631 13.69 9.11 6.67
C MET A 631 14.10 8.94 8.14
N ASN A 632 13.68 7.84 8.78
CA ASN A 632 14.11 7.50 10.14
C ASN A 632 15.61 7.25 10.23
N SER A 633 16.17 6.51 9.25
CA SER A 633 17.62 6.30 9.12
C SER A 633 18.38 7.62 8.94
N ASP A 634 17.95 8.49 8.01
CA ASP A 634 18.61 9.77 7.75
C ASP A 634 18.54 10.71 8.97
N THR A 635 17.42 10.70 9.70
CA THR A 635 17.27 11.47 10.95
C THR A 635 18.26 10.98 12.02
N ALA A 636 18.38 9.66 12.20
CA ALA A 636 19.33 9.08 13.14
C ALA A 636 20.79 9.43 12.79
N LYS A 637 21.16 9.37 11.51
CA LYS A 637 22.50 9.77 11.01
C LYS A 637 22.80 11.24 11.30
N ASN A 638 21.84 12.13 11.09
CA ASN A 638 22.01 13.57 11.36
C ASN A 638 22.15 13.87 12.87
N ILE A 639 21.39 13.20 13.73
CA ILE A 639 21.51 13.33 15.19
C ILE A 639 22.88 12.84 15.67
N ALA A 640 23.35 11.70 15.15
CA ALA A 640 24.67 11.17 15.48
C ALA A 640 25.79 12.13 15.07
N ALA A 641 25.76 12.67 13.84
CA ALA A 641 26.73 13.64 13.36
C ALA A 641 26.72 14.94 14.19
N GLY A 642 25.53 15.46 14.52
CA GLY A 642 25.40 16.64 15.39
C GLY A 642 25.96 16.42 16.80
N THR A 643 25.74 15.22 17.36
CA THR A 643 26.28 14.85 18.68
C THR A 643 27.81 14.77 18.67
N MET A 644 28.39 14.16 17.62
CA MET A 644 29.84 14.11 17.44
C MET A 644 30.46 15.51 17.31
N GLY A 645 29.79 16.42 16.60
CA GLY A 645 30.16 17.83 16.54
C GLY A 645 30.17 18.50 17.91
N GLY A 646 29.11 18.29 18.71
CA GLY A 646 29.02 18.82 20.07
C GLY A 646 30.13 18.32 21.00
N VAL A 647 30.51 17.04 20.90
CA VAL A 647 31.65 16.48 21.65
C VAL A 647 32.97 17.13 21.22
N ALA A 648 33.21 17.28 19.92
CA ALA A 648 34.41 17.93 19.39
C ALA A 648 34.53 19.37 19.87
N GLN A 649 33.42 20.11 19.89
CA GLN A 649 33.35 21.48 20.41
C GLN A 649 33.89 21.59 21.84
N VAL A 650 33.48 20.67 22.71
CA VAL A 650 33.92 20.65 24.11
C VAL A 650 35.40 20.26 24.21
N MET A 651 35.83 19.24 23.47
CA MET A 651 37.20 18.72 23.55
C MET A 651 38.23 19.72 23.02
N ILE A 652 37.94 20.43 21.94
CA ILE A 652 38.85 21.44 21.37
C ILE A 652 38.90 22.68 22.26
N GLY A 653 37.78 23.05 22.87
CA GLY A 653 37.67 24.28 23.66
C GLY A 653 38.19 24.17 25.09
N GLN A 654 38.15 22.97 25.66
CA GLN A 654 38.44 22.73 27.08
C GLN A 654 39.84 23.21 27.54
N PRO A 655 40.94 23.03 26.77
CA PRO A 655 42.27 23.53 27.17
C PRO A 655 42.34 25.06 27.33
N PHE A 656 41.55 25.80 26.54
CA PHE A 656 41.47 27.25 26.66
C PHE A 656 40.63 27.67 27.88
N ASP A 657 39.53 26.95 28.15
CA ASP A 657 38.62 27.25 29.26
C ASP A 657 39.29 27.09 30.62
N ILE A 658 40.10 26.04 30.80
CA ILE A 658 40.78 25.84 32.09
C ILE A 658 41.83 26.91 32.37
N VAL A 659 42.56 27.37 31.34
CA VAL A 659 43.53 28.47 31.47
C VAL A 659 42.81 29.77 31.82
N LYS A 660 41.70 30.07 31.12
CA LYS A 660 40.84 31.22 31.40
C LYS A 660 40.36 31.22 32.86
N VAL A 661 39.73 30.13 33.31
CA VAL A 661 39.10 30.05 34.62
C VAL A 661 40.13 30.17 35.76
N ARG A 662 41.30 29.56 35.61
CA ARG A 662 42.39 29.69 36.61
C ARG A 662 42.99 31.08 36.65
N LEU A 663 43.12 31.73 35.49
CA LEU A 663 43.56 33.12 35.42
C LEU A 663 42.57 34.06 36.12
N GLN A 664 41.26 33.85 35.93
CA GLN A 664 40.21 34.62 36.61
C GLN A 664 40.19 34.42 38.13
N ALA A 665 40.55 33.22 38.61
CA ALA A 665 40.54 32.87 40.03
C ALA A 665 41.81 33.29 40.78
N SER A 666 42.99 33.12 40.17
CA SER A 666 44.30 33.28 40.84
C SER A 666 45.17 34.43 40.31
N GLY A 667 44.80 35.06 39.18
CA GLY A 667 45.59 36.10 38.52
C GLY A 667 46.86 35.57 37.81
N GLY A 668 47.59 36.46 37.14
CA GLY A 668 48.88 36.14 36.48
C GLY A 668 48.88 36.31 34.96
N ASN A 669 49.72 35.53 34.26
CA ASN A 669 49.82 35.49 32.78
C ASN A 669 49.32 34.14 32.25
N ALA A 670 48.56 34.13 31.15
CA ALA A 670 48.01 32.93 30.54
C ALA A 670 49.08 31.87 30.20
N LEU A 671 50.26 32.28 29.71
CA LEU A 671 51.34 31.37 29.35
C LEU A 671 51.99 30.71 30.59
N SER A 672 52.11 31.46 31.69
CA SER A 672 52.65 30.89 32.93
C SER A 672 51.63 29.95 33.60
N VAL A 673 50.34 30.24 33.51
CA VAL A 673 49.27 29.34 33.97
C VAL A 673 49.25 28.04 33.16
N ALA A 674 49.31 28.11 31.83
CA ALA A 674 49.37 26.93 30.97
C ALA A 674 50.64 26.09 31.22
N GLY A 675 51.80 26.74 31.35
CA GLY A 675 53.06 26.09 31.68
C GLY A 675 53.06 25.42 33.05
N ASN A 676 52.39 26.02 34.04
CA ASN A 676 52.23 25.43 35.37
C ASN A 676 51.30 24.21 35.35
N ILE A 677 50.20 24.24 34.58
CA ILE A 677 49.32 23.07 34.37
C ILE A 677 50.16 21.92 33.78
N TRP A 678 50.88 22.19 32.70
CA TRP A 678 51.69 21.18 32.03
C TRP A 678 52.75 20.55 32.94
N ARG A 679 53.55 21.39 33.64
CA ARG A 679 54.69 20.93 34.43
C ARG A 679 54.32 20.33 35.79
N ARG A 680 53.25 20.81 36.44
CA ARG A 680 52.89 20.40 37.82
C ARG A 680 51.70 19.44 37.89
N GLU A 681 50.84 19.41 36.88
CA GLU A 681 49.60 18.63 36.87
C GLU A 681 49.51 17.63 35.71
N GLY A 682 50.39 17.76 34.71
CA GLY A 682 50.44 16.90 33.54
C GLY A 682 49.44 17.29 32.44
N PRO A 683 49.57 16.69 31.24
CA PRO A 683 48.79 17.04 30.06
C PRO A 683 47.29 16.75 30.21
N LEU A 684 46.90 15.70 30.93
CA LEU A 684 45.48 15.35 31.14
C LEU A 684 44.73 16.39 32.00
N ALA A 685 45.45 17.20 32.78
CA ALA A 685 44.86 18.23 33.60
C ALA A 685 44.14 19.31 32.76
N PHE A 686 44.53 19.51 31.49
CA PHE A 686 43.83 20.43 30.59
C PHE A 686 42.35 20.06 30.38
N TYR A 687 41.98 18.79 30.53
CA TYR A 687 40.62 18.30 30.34
C TYR A 687 39.79 18.20 31.64
N LYS A 688 40.34 18.69 32.77
CA LYS A 688 39.65 18.65 34.06
C LYS A 688 38.36 19.47 34.03
N GLY A 689 37.23 18.85 34.35
CA GLY A 689 35.91 19.49 34.29
C GLY A 689 35.25 19.48 32.90
N ALA A 690 35.73 18.66 31.96
CA ALA A 690 35.06 18.46 30.66
C ALA A 690 33.78 17.61 30.76
N ILE A 691 33.65 16.75 31.78
CA ILE A 691 32.51 15.83 31.92
C ILE A 691 31.16 16.55 32.12
N PRO A 692 31.02 17.54 33.03
CA PRO A 692 29.75 18.26 33.20
C PRO A 692 29.16 18.86 31.91
N PRO A 693 29.93 19.59 31.08
CA PRO A 693 29.38 20.09 29.82
C PRO A 693 29.08 18.96 28.82
N LEU A 694 29.89 17.90 28.72
CA LEU A 694 29.61 16.77 27.80
C LEU A 694 28.26 16.10 28.11
N LEU A 695 27.91 15.92 29.38
CA LEU A 695 26.62 15.35 29.79
C LEU A 695 25.44 16.30 29.54
N GLY A 696 25.69 17.61 29.50
CA GLY A 696 24.67 18.65 29.39
C GLY A 696 24.46 19.25 28.01
N VAL A 697 25.38 19.04 27.05
CA VAL A 697 25.37 19.72 25.73
C VAL A 697 24.04 19.52 25.00
N GLY A 698 23.54 18.29 24.93
CA GLY A 698 22.27 17.99 24.25
C GLY A 698 21.08 18.68 24.91
N ALA A 699 20.94 18.53 26.24
CA ALA A 699 19.83 19.11 26.99
C ALA A 699 19.83 20.66 26.97
N CYS A 700 21.01 21.30 27.08
CA CYS A 700 21.15 22.74 26.95
C CYS A 700 20.75 23.22 25.54
N ALA A 701 21.21 22.54 24.48
CA ALA A 701 20.85 22.90 23.12
C ALA A 701 19.33 22.74 22.87
N SER A 702 18.72 21.65 23.32
CA SER A 702 17.28 21.41 23.18
C SER A 702 16.43 22.49 23.86
N ILE A 703 16.77 22.90 25.08
CA ILE A 703 16.05 23.97 25.80
C ILE A 703 16.19 25.30 25.06
N GLN A 704 17.40 25.61 24.55
CA GLN A 704 17.63 26.85 23.81
C GLN A 704 16.81 26.93 22.53
N PHE A 705 16.77 25.86 21.72
CA PHE A 705 16.01 25.84 20.48
C PHE A 705 14.50 25.84 20.73
N GLY A 706 14.01 25.01 21.67
CA GLY A 706 12.60 24.94 22.01
C GLY A 706 12.06 26.26 22.57
N ALA A 707 12.77 26.86 23.53
CA ALA A 707 12.37 28.15 24.10
C ALA A 707 12.44 29.27 23.05
N PHE A 708 13.45 29.28 22.18
CA PHE A 708 13.51 30.26 21.09
C PHE A 708 12.31 30.14 20.16
N HIS A 709 11.93 28.92 19.75
CA HIS A 709 10.78 28.70 18.87
C HIS A 709 9.50 29.27 19.50
N PHE A 710 9.26 28.93 20.76
CA PHE A 710 8.11 29.41 21.52
C PHE A 710 8.06 30.93 21.60
N PHE A 711 9.15 31.59 22.01
CA PHE A 711 9.17 33.06 22.11
C PHE A 711 9.13 33.76 20.75
N ARG A 712 9.68 33.13 19.70
CA ARG A 712 9.59 33.60 18.33
C ARG A 712 8.14 33.60 17.86
N GLU A 713 7.45 32.47 17.96
CA GLU A 713 6.06 32.33 17.53
C GLU A 713 5.13 33.34 18.21
N LEU A 714 5.29 33.53 19.53
CA LEU A 714 4.52 34.51 20.28
C LEU A 714 4.71 35.94 19.77
N LEU A 715 5.93 36.31 19.40
CA LEU A 715 6.22 37.66 18.90
C LEU A 715 5.76 37.83 17.44
N GLU A 716 5.88 36.80 16.61
CA GLU A 716 5.40 36.78 15.23
C GLU A 716 3.86 36.87 15.20
N GLU A 717 3.17 36.12 16.06
CA GLU A 717 1.71 36.19 16.22
C GLU A 717 1.27 37.59 16.66
N ARG A 718 2.00 38.20 17.60
CA ARG A 718 1.73 39.58 18.02
C ARG A 718 1.94 40.59 16.89
N ASN A 719 2.97 40.42 16.06
CA ASN A 719 3.23 41.29 14.91
C ASN A 719 2.14 41.15 13.84
N ARG A 720 1.71 39.92 13.54
CA ARG A 720 0.58 39.64 12.64
C ARG A 720 -0.71 40.35 13.10
N ASN A 721 -1.01 40.28 14.40
CA ASN A 721 -2.21 40.91 14.98
C ASN A 721 -2.17 42.45 14.99
N LEU A 722 -0.99 43.07 14.89
CA LEU A 722 -0.83 44.53 14.95
C LEU A 722 -0.68 45.20 13.58
N GLN A 723 -0.19 44.51 12.54
CA GLN A 723 0.19 45.15 11.26
C GLN A 723 -0.60 44.70 10.02
N GLY A 724 -1.48 43.70 10.10
CA GLY A 724 -2.37 43.33 8.98
C GLY A 724 -1.66 42.97 7.67
N HIS A 725 -0.36 42.65 7.70
CA HIS A 725 0.43 42.12 6.60
C HIS A 725 0.91 40.71 6.95
N ASP A 726 0.89 39.80 5.96
CA ASP A 726 1.20 38.37 6.09
C ASP A 726 2.66 38.04 6.45
N GLU A 727 3.57 39.01 6.34
CA GLU A 727 4.98 38.79 6.64
C GLU A 727 5.26 39.02 8.14
N GLY A 728 5.04 37.99 8.95
CA GLY A 728 5.40 37.94 10.37
C GLY A 728 6.91 37.99 10.64
N THR A 729 7.61 38.99 10.12
CA THR A 729 9.05 39.18 10.32
C THR A 729 9.32 39.88 11.65
N LEU A 730 10.35 39.42 12.36
CA LEU A 730 10.77 40.01 13.63
C LEU A 730 11.80 41.10 13.40
N SER A 731 11.64 42.24 14.08
CA SER A 731 12.68 43.26 14.14
C SER A 731 13.92 42.75 14.90
N LEU A 732 15.08 43.40 14.68
CA LEU A 732 16.33 43.05 15.36
C LEU A 732 16.20 43.05 16.89
N GLY A 733 15.44 44.00 17.45
CA GLY A 733 15.16 44.09 18.88
C GLY A 733 14.25 42.97 19.39
N GLN A 734 13.26 42.54 18.59
CA GLN A 734 12.41 41.41 18.95
C GLN A 734 13.17 40.07 18.88
N PHE A 735 14.05 39.91 17.89
CA PHE A 735 14.97 38.76 17.83
C PHE A 735 15.92 38.72 19.02
N TYR A 736 16.47 39.86 19.42
CA TYR A 736 17.29 39.97 20.63
C TYR A 736 16.53 39.48 21.87
N LEU A 737 15.28 39.92 22.05
CA LEU A 737 14.45 39.52 23.18
C LEU A 737 14.09 38.03 23.16
N ALA A 738 13.70 37.48 22.01
CA ALA A 738 13.39 36.06 21.86
C ALA A 738 14.59 35.16 22.18
N ARG A 739 15.77 35.52 21.65
CA ARG A 739 17.03 34.79 21.91
C ARG A 739 17.52 34.98 23.34
N GLY A 740 17.37 36.17 23.92
CA GLY A 740 17.66 36.42 25.33
C GLY A 740 16.78 35.59 26.26
N ALA A 741 15.48 35.51 25.98
CA ALA A 741 14.52 34.70 26.75
C ALA A 741 14.81 33.19 26.64
N ALA A 742 15.27 32.72 25.48
CA ALA A 742 15.79 31.36 25.33
C ALA A 742 17.05 31.12 26.19
N GLY A 743 17.95 32.10 26.27
CA GLY A 743 19.11 32.08 27.15
C GLY A 743 18.75 32.02 28.64
N LEU A 744 17.74 32.78 29.06
CA LEU A 744 17.17 32.72 30.41
C LEU A 744 16.65 31.31 30.72
N SER A 745 15.92 30.70 29.79
CA SER A 745 15.37 29.35 29.94
C SER A 745 16.49 28.30 30.11
N ASN A 746 17.56 28.41 29.32
CA ASN A 746 18.74 27.54 29.42
C ASN A 746 19.50 27.72 30.75
N SER A 747 19.48 28.91 31.34
CA SER A 747 20.25 29.22 32.55
C SER A 747 19.93 28.31 33.74
N VAL A 748 18.72 27.75 33.80
CA VAL A 748 18.29 26.81 34.85
C VAL A 748 19.17 25.56 34.87
N LEU A 749 19.58 25.10 33.69
CA LEU A 749 20.42 23.92 33.50
C LEU A 749 21.90 24.31 33.40
N SER A 750 22.22 25.37 32.65
CA SER A 750 23.63 25.77 32.46
C SER A 750 24.28 26.27 33.75
N GLY A 751 23.53 26.93 34.64
CA GLY A 751 24.06 27.47 35.89
C GLY A 751 24.76 26.44 36.79
N PRO A 752 24.06 25.37 37.21
CA PRO A 752 24.67 24.28 37.99
C PRO A 752 25.82 23.59 37.26
N ILE A 753 25.66 23.33 35.95
CA ILE A 753 26.68 22.65 35.13
C ILE A 753 27.97 23.47 35.09
N GLU A 754 27.85 24.77 34.83
CA GLU A 754 28.99 25.69 34.80
C GLU A 754 29.62 25.86 36.19
N HIS A 755 28.82 25.95 37.26
CA HIS A 755 29.35 26.08 38.61
C HIS A 755 30.19 24.85 39.01
N VAL A 756 29.68 23.63 38.78
CA VAL A 756 30.42 22.39 39.04
C VAL A 756 31.68 22.32 38.19
N ARG A 757 31.59 22.69 36.91
CA ARG A 757 32.73 22.75 36.00
C ARG A 757 33.84 23.67 36.51
N ILE A 758 33.50 24.89 36.90
CA ILE A 758 34.47 25.89 37.37
C ILE A 758 35.16 25.46 38.66
N ARG A 759 34.43 24.82 39.59
CA ARG A 759 35.00 24.24 40.83
C ARG A 759 36.00 23.13 40.53
N LEU A 760 35.65 22.23 39.62
CA LEU A 760 36.54 21.15 39.21
C LEU A 760 37.82 21.69 38.53
N GLN A 761 37.71 22.78 37.77
CA GLN A 761 38.84 23.41 37.09
C GLN A 761 39.78 24.19 38.04
N THR A 762 39.25 24.77 39.11
CA THR A 762 40.00 25.61 40.06
C THR A 762 40.54 24.87 41.29
N GLN A 763 40.07 23.66 41.58
CA GLN A 763 40.56 22.90 42.74
C GLN A 763 42.05 22.48 42.62
N PRO A 764 42.79 22.39 43.75
CA PRO A 764 44.19 21.96 43.78
C PRO A 764 44.40 20.54 43.20
N HIS A 765 45.64 20.23 42.83
CA HIS A 765 46.03 18.95 42.22
C HIS A 765 46.72 18.01 43.24
N GLY A 766 46.62 16.70 43.02
CA GLY A 766 47.21 15.66 43.87
C GLY A 766 46.43 15.37 45.16
N SER A 767 47.12 15.06 46.25
CA SER A 767 46.53 14.71 47.57
C SER A 767 45.74 15.85 48.24
N LYS A 768 45.72 17.05 47.65
CA LYS A 768 44.95 18.23 48.08
C LYS A 768 43.67 18.47 47.26
N GLY A 769 43.26 17.52 46.41
CA GLY A 769 42.04 17.61 45.63
C GLY A 769 40.78 17.69 46.52
N LEU A 770 39.91 18.65 46.24
CA LEU A 770 38.68 18.87 47.03
C LEU A 770 37.52 17.97 46.56
N TYR A 771 37.53 17.56 45.29
CA TYR A 771 36.46 16.80 44.66
C TYR A 771 37.00 15.65 43.81
N ALA A 772 36.46 14.44 44.02
CA ALA A 772 36.80 13.26 43.22
C ALA A 772 36.17 13.28 41.81
N GLY A 773 35.09 14.05 41.62
CA GLY A 773 34.40 14.19 40.34
C GLY A 773 33.16 15.10 40.41
N PRO A 774 32.39 15.23 39.31
CA PRO A 774 31.20 16.10 39.25
C PRO A 774 30.13 15.78 40.29
N ILE A 775 29.82 14.49 40.49
CA ILE A 775 28.78 14.05 41.42
C ILE A 775 29.21 14.30 42.87
N ASP A 776 30.49 14.04 43.20
CA ASP A 776 31.06 14.34 44.51
C ASP A 776 31.06 15.86 44.79
N CYS A 777 31.34 16.68 43.77
CA CYS A 777 31.24 18.13 43.85
C CYS A 777 29.81 18.59 44.18
N VAL A 778 28.79 18.07 43.48
CA VAL A 778 27.38 18.40 43.77
C VAL A 778 26.99 17.96 45.18
N ARG A 779 27.36 16.74 45.59
CA ARG A 779 27.04 16.20 46.91
C ARG A 779 27.62 17.05 48.04
N LYS A 780 28.90 17.46 47.92
CA LYS A 780 29.56 18.32 48.91
C LYS A 780 28.96 19.72 48.97
N ILE A 781 28.64 20.33 47.81
CA ILE A 781 27.97 21.64 47.77
C ILE A 781 26.60 21.58 48.42
N TRP A 782 25.82 20.55 48.11
CA TRP A 782 24.50 20.32 48.69
C TRP A 782 24.58 20.16 50.22
N GLY A 783 25.53 19.37 50.72
CA GLY A 783 25.72 19.14 52.15
C GLY A 783 26.06 20.41 52.95
N HIS A 784 26.74 21.40 52.34
CA HIS A 784 27.12 22.64 53.03
C HIS A 784 26.12 23.79 52.91
N SER A 785 25.37 23.90 51.81
CA SER A 785 24.54 25.09 51.52
C SER A 785 23.25 24.80 50.76
N GLY A 786 22.88 23.52 50.62
CA GLY A 786 21.67 23.08 49.93
C GLY A 786 21.57 23.58 48.48
N ILE A 787 20.33 23.75 48.01
CA ILE A 787 20.03 24.22 46.65
C ILE A 787 20.60 25.62 46.35
N GLY A 788 20.64 26.51 47.37
CA GLY A 788 21.21 27.85 47.25
C GLY A 788 22.73 27.84 47.01
N GLY A 789 23.41 26.78 47.47
CA GLY A 789 24.81 26.51 47.15
C GLY A 789 25.02 26.10 45.69
N ILE A 790 24.17 25.22 45.16
CA ILE A 790 24.25 24.75 43.76
C ILE A 790 24.08 25.91 42.77
N TYR A 791 23.08 26.77 43.02
CA TYR A 791 22.76 27.93 42.17
C TYR A 791 23.54 29.20 42.53
N ARG A 792 24.68 29.07 43.20
CA ARG A 792 25.51 30.23 43.52
C ARG A 792 25.99 30.92 42.24
N GLY A 793 25.76 32.23 42.15
CA GLY A 793 26.08 33.03 40.97
C GLY A 793 25.00 33.05 39.88
N GLN A 794 23.85 32.37 40.08
CA GLN A 794 22.80 32.22 39.08
C GLN A 794 22.28 33.55 38.52
N VAL A 795 22.14 34.59 39.34
CA VAL A 795 21.70 35.91 38.87
C VAL A 795 22.65 36.48 37.81
N VAL A 796 23.96 36.30 38.01
CA VAL A 796 24.98 36.75 37.04
C VAL A 796 24.96 35.87 35.80
N THR A 797 24.75 34.56 35.97
CA THR A 797 24.57 33.61 34.85
C THR A 797 23.37 33.99 34.00
N ILE A 798 22.21 34.25 34.59
CA ILE A 798 21.00 34.68 33.88
C ILE A 798 21.26 35.93 33.03
N LEU A 799 21.85 36.96 33.64
CA LEU A 799 22.18 38.20 32.93
C LEU A 799 23.17 37.95 31.78
N ARG A 800 24.19 37.12 32.01
CA ARG A 800 25.19 36.76 31.01
C ARG A 800 24.57 35.97 29.85
N GLU A 801 23.71 34.99 30.13
CA GLU A 801 23.05 34.17 29.09
C GLU A 801 22.07 35.02 28.28
N PHE A 802 21.23 35.81 28.95
CA PHE A 802 20.25 36.67 28.29
C PHE A 802 20.93 37.65 27.33
N HIS A 803 21.91 38.43 27.82
CA HIS A 803 22.63 39.39 26.99
C HIS A 803 23.53 38.68 25.98
N GLY A 804 24.17 37.56 26.34
CA GLY A 804 25.07 36.84 25.46
C GLY A 804 24.38 36.32 24.21
N PHE A 805 23.28 35.57 24.37
CA PHE A 805 22.53 35.05 23.24
C PHE A 805 21.83 36.14 22.44
N GLY A 806 21.29 37.17 23.10
CA GLY A 806 20.69 38.31 22.42
C GLY A 806 21.71 39.05 21.54
N ILE A 807 22.88 39.40 22.09
CA ILE A 807 23.95 40.12 21.38
C ILE A 807 24.50 39.29 20.23
N TRP A 808 24.78 37.99 20.46
CA TRP A 808 25.35 37.12 19.43
C TRP A 808 24.46 37.06 18.18
N PHE A 809 23.18 36.80 18.36
CA PHE A 809 22.26 36.69 17.22
C PHE A 809 21.91 38.03 16.60
N ALA A 810 21.71 39.10 17.38
CA ALA A 810 21.47 40.42 16.82
C ALA A 810 22.67 40.90 16.00
N SER A 811 23.90 40.64 16.48
CA SER A 811 25.11 40.96 15.73
C SER A 811 25.22 40.10 14.47
N TYR A 812 24.92 38.80 14.55
CA TYR A 812 24.94 37.90 13.40
C TYR A 812 23.96 38.33 12.31
N GLU A 813 22.68 38.53 12.66
CA GLU A 813 21.65 38.92 11.68
C GLU A 813 21.89 40.33 11.12
N GLY A 814 22.32 41.28 11.96
CA GLY A 814 22.72 42.61 11.48
C GLY A 814 23.89 42.58 10.50
N LEU A 815 24.90 41.73 10.76
CA LEU A 815 26.03 41.52 9.83
C LEU A 815 25.58 40.85 8.53
N VAL A 816 24.71 39.84 8.61
CA VAL A 816 24.16 39.17 7.42
C VAL A 816 23.33 40.12 6.57
N GLN A 817 22.45 40.93 7.19
CA GLN A 817 21.70 41.97 6.49
C GLN A 817 22.64 42.94 5.79
N LYS A 818 23.73 43.33 6.45
CA LYS A 818 24.73 44.22 5.84
C LYS A 818 25.48 43.59 4.67
N VAL A 819 25.79 42.30 4.75
CA VAL A 819 26.39 41.55 3.63
C VAL A 819 25.42 41.45 2.46
N MET A 820 24.13 41.21 2.72
CA MET A 820 23.09 41.18 1.68
C MET A 820 22.95 42.53 0.98
N GLU A 821 23.00 43.64 1.73
CA GLU A 821 23.02 45.01 1.17
C GLU A 821 24.25 45.26 0.29
N LEU A 822 25.44 44.86 0.75
CA LEU A 822 26.71 45.11 0.04
C LEU A 822 26.85 44.27 -1.23
N ASP A 823 26.40 43.02 -1.19
CA ASP A 823 26.47 42.11 -2.34
C ASP A 823 25.29 42.27 -3.32
N GLN A 824 24.24 43.01 -2.94
CA GLN A 824 22.97 43.13 -3.68
C GLN A 824 22.36 41.78 -4.09
N LYS A 825 22.46 40.78 -3.19
CA LYS A 825 21.98 39.42 -3.43
C LYS A 825 21.01 38.94 -2.35
N PRO A 826 20.02 38.12 -2.71
CA PRO A 826 19.14 37.50 -1.72
C PRO A 826 19.93 36.51 -0.83
N ARG A 827 19.43 36.26 0.38
CA ARG A 827 20.11 35.42 1.40
C ARG A 827 20.49 34.03 0.87
N SER A 828 19.70 33.47 -0.05
CA SER A 828 19.91 32.16 -0.68
C SER A 828 21.16 32.08 -1.57
N GLU A 829 21.66 33.22 -2.06
CA GLU A 829 22.80 33.29 -2.99
C GLU A 829 24.11 33.71 -2.32
N ILE A 830 24.10 33.97 -1.01
CA ILE A 830 25.30 34.34 -0.26
C ILE A 830 26.17 33.10 -0.01
N PRO A 831 27.46 33.12 -0.36
CA PRO A 831 28.36 31.99 -0.12
C PRO A 831 28.48 31.61 1.36
N SER A 832 28.52 30.32 1.66
CA SER A 832 28.57 29.78 3.03
C SER A 832 29.72 30.30 3.89
N TRP A 833 30.87 30.64 3.29
CA TRP A 833 32.01 31.20 4.03
C TRP A 833 31.73 32.61 4.58
N LYS A 834 30.88 33.41 3.92
CA LYS A 834 30.49 34.74 4.42
C LYS A 834 29.60 34.61 5.66
N PHE A 835 28.67 33.63 5.66
CA PHE A 835 27.89 33.30 6.85
C PHE A 835 28.78 32.84 8.02
N ALA A 836 29.78 32.00 7.74
CA ALA A 836 30.75 31.56 8.74
C ALA A 836 31.55 32.74 9.31
N LEU A 837 31.95 33.70 8.46
CA LEU A 837 32.64 34.92 8.90
C LEU A 837 31.75 35.82 9.77
N CYS A 838 30.50 36.07 9.37
CA CYS A 838 29.53 36.81 10.17
C CYS A 838 29.30 36.14 11.54
N GLY A 839 29.20 34.80 11.56
CA GLY A 839 29.09 34.00 12.78
C GLY A 839 30.32 34.13 13.68
N GLY A 840 31.53 34.13 13.10
CA GLY A 840 32.79 34.34 13.81
C GLY A 840 32.89 35.71 14.45
N ILE A 841 32.62 36.79 13.68
CA ILE A 841 32.67 38.17 14.19
C ILE A 841 31.62 38.39 15.29
N ALA A 842 30.39 37.89 15.09
CA ALA A 842 29.36 37.94 16.12
C ALA A 842 29.79 37.18 17.39
N GLY A 843 30.50 36.05 17.22
CA GLY A 843 31.07 35.25 18.30
C GLY A 843 32.16 35.96 19.11
N GLU A 844 32.92 36.88 18.52
CA GLU A 844 33.88 37.71 19.27
C GLU A 844 33.18 38.88 19.98
N LEU A 845 32.17 39.48 19.34
CA LEU A 845 31.40 40.60 19.90
C LEU A 845 30.63 40.22 21.16
N ILE A 846 30.05 39.02 21.23
CA ILE A 846 29.42 38.51 22.47
C ILE A 846 30.43 38.51 23.62
N TRP A 847 31.65 38.01 23.40
CA TRP A 847 32.65 37.97 24.46
C TRP A 847 33.04 39.38 24.86
N LEU A 848 33.37 40.27 23.92
CA LEU A 848 33.76 41.65 24.23
C LEU A 848 32.71 42.40 25.09
N LEU A 849 31.43 42.19 24.82
CA LEU A 849 30.35 42.90 25.50
C LEU A 849 29.89 42.24 26.81
N THR A 850 29.98 40.91 26.92
CA THR A 850 29.49 40.18 28.11
C THR A 850 30.59 39.72 29.06
N TYR A 851 31.88 39.89 28.69
CA TYR A 851 33.02 39.44 29.49
C TYR A 851 33.00 39.91 30.96
N PRO A 852 32.65 41.17 31.28
CA PRO A 852 32.62 41.62 32.68
C PRO A 852 31.67 40.79 33.55
N LEU A 853 30.52 40.36 33.00
CA LEU A 853 29.57 39.50 33.69
C LEU A 853 30.16 38.11 33.92
N ASP A 854 30.90 37.58 32.94
CA ASP A 854 31.56 36.27 33.05
C ASP A 854 32.65 36.24 34.14
N VAL A 855 33.44 37.32 34.28
CA VAL A 855 34.45 37.42 35.37
C VAL A 855 33.79 37.46 36.75
N ILE A 856 32.72 38.25 36.91
CA ILE A 856 31.98 38.33 38.19
C ILE A 856 31.35 36.97 38.51
N LYS A 857 30.75 36.31 37.51
CA LYS A 857 30.16 34.97 37.63
C LYS A 857 31.21 33.96 38.12
N SER A 858 32.35 33.87 37.44
CA SER A 858 33.42 32.95 37.79
C SER A 858 33.93 33.19 39.22
N LYS A 859 34.18 34.44 39.62
CA LYS A 859 34.63 34.76 40.98
C LYS A 859 33.61 34.36 42.05
N MET A 860 32.32 34.59 41.79
CA MET A 860 31.25 34.18 42.70
C MET A 860 31.10 32.67 42.79
N GLN A 861 31.27 31.95 41.68
CA GLN A 861 31.19 30.49 41.60
C GLN A 861 32.44 29.78 42.16
N THR A 862 33.58 30.46 42.25
CA THR A 862 34.80 29.94 42.90
C THR A 862 34.92 30.25 44.39
N ASP A 863 34.06 31.13 44.92
CA ASP A 863 34.15 31.65 46.30
C ASP A 863 33.94 30.58 47.39
N GLY A 864 34.42 30.80 48.61
CA GLY A 864 34.21 29.88 49.75
C GLY A 864 32.75 29.77 50.20
N PHE A 865 32.46 28.72 50.98
CA PHE A 865 31.19 28.52 51.68
C PHE A 865 31.32 28.89 53.17
N GLY A 866 30.21 29.21 53.84
CA GLY A 866 30.21 29.53 55.27
C GLY A 866 31.08 30.74 55.64
N ALA A 867 31.95 30.59 56.63
CA ALA A 867 32.83 31.64 57.13
C ALA A 867 33.92 32.09 56.13
N GLU A 868 34.21 31.30 55.10
CA GLU A 868 35.20 31.62 54.06
C GLU A 868 34.62 32.40 52.86
N LYS A 869 33.35 32.80 52.93
CA LYS A 869 32.63 33.51 51.87
C LYS A 869 33.12 34.96 51.71
N ARG A 870 33.70 35.30 50.56
CA ARG A 870 34.24 36.64 50.27
C ARG A 870 33.23 37.61 49.67
N TYR A 871 32.20 37.11 48.98
CA TYR A 871 31.20 37.94 48.30
C TYR A 871 29.77 37.60 48.73
N LYS A 872 29.01 38.58 49.22
CA LYS A 872 27.60 38.41 49.59
C LYS A 872 26.69 38.37 48.36
N ASN A 873 26.93 39.25 47.38
CA ASN A 873 26.12 39.40 46.16
C ASN A 873 26.94 39.91 44.96
N MET A 874 26.31 39.97 43.78
CA MET A 874 26.93 40.44 42.53
C MET A 874 27.52 41.86 42.64
N ARG A 875 26.82 42.78 43.33
CA ARG A 875 27.25 44.19 43.45
C ARG A 875 28.55 44.31 44.25
N GLU A 876 28.69 43.50 45.31
CA GLU A 876 29.91 43.44 46.10
C GLU A 876 31.07 42.80 45.32
N ALA A 877 30.81 41.70 44.60
CA ALA A 877 31.81 41.07 43.73
C ALA A 877 32.32 42.01 42.64
N PHE A 878 31.44 42.81 42.04
CA PHE A 878 31.80 43.87 41.10
C PHE A 878 32.64 44.96 41.76
N ARG A 879 32.18 45.51 42.89
CA ARG A 879 32.88 46.60 43.61
C ARG A 879 34.29 46.20 44.03
N VAL A 880 34.46 44.99 44.58
CA VAL A 880 35.77 44.48 45.01
C VAL A 880 36.67 44.23 43.80
N THR A 881 36.14 43.69 42.71
CA THR A 881 36.92 43.48 41.48
C THR A 881 37.37 44.80 40.86
N TRP A 882 36.49 45.80 40.81
CA TRP A 882 36.79 47.13 40.31
C TRP A 882 37.85 47.83 41.17
N LYS A 883 37.73 47.77 42.50
CA LYS A 883 38.69 48.38 43.44
C LYS A 883 40.09 47.78 43.32
N ASN A 884 40.20 46.47 43.07
CA ASN A 884 41.48 45.76 43.08
C ASN A 884 42.22 45.76 41.72
N GLY A 885 41.52 45.97 40.59
CA GLY A 885 42.14 45.86 39.27
C GLY A 885 41.53 46.74 38.16
N GLY A 886 40.57 47.61 38.48
CA GLY A 886 39.89 48.48 37.52
C GLY A 886 39.33 47.73 36.30
N VAL A 887 39.44 48.34 35.12
CA VAL A 887 39.00 47.75 33.84
C VAL A 887 39.75 46.47 33.53
N SER A 888 41.07 46.42 33.78
CA SER A 888 41.91 45.22 33.55
C SER A 888 41.43 44.02 34.38
N GLY A 889 40.95 44.27 35.60
CA GLY A 889 40.36 43.24 36.47
C GLY A 889 39.05 42.66 35.96
N LEU A 890 38.26 43.41 35.17
CA LEU A 890 37.01 42.94 34.55
C LEU A 890 37.21 42.23 33.22
N PHE A 891 38.38 42.40 32.58
CA PHE A 891 38.74 41.78 31.30
C PHE A 891 39.83 40.71 31.41
N MET A 892 40.16 40.29 32.63
CA MET A 892 41.18 39.28 32.90
C MET A 892 40.81 37.92 32.27
N GLY A 893 41.64 37.43 31.36
CA GLY A 893 41.45 36.16 30.64
C GLY A 893 40.71 36.24 29.30
N ILE A 894 40.46 37.45 28.80
CA ILE A 894 39.79 37.62 27.51
C ILE A 894 40.63 37.02 26.36
N GLY A 895 41.96 37.14 26.40
CA GLY A 895 42.86 36.60 25.36
C GLY A 895 42.65 35.11 25.05
N PRO A 896 42.76 34.20 26.04
CA PRO A 896 42.43 32.78 25.86
C PRO A 896 41.00 32.52 25.38
N THR A 897 40.06 33.41 25.70
CA THR A 897 38.64 33.27 25.32
C THR A 897 38.40 33.61 23.86
N LEU A 898 39.01 34.70 23.35
CA LEU A 898 38.95 35.06 21.92
C LEU A 898 39.70 34.03 21.07
N LEU A 899 40.90 33.61 21.51
CA LEU A 899 41.70 32.61 20.79
C LEU A 899 41.00 31.25 20.65
N ARG A 900 40.11 30.91 21.59
CA ARG A 900 39.30 29.68 21.57
C ARG A 900 38.25 29.67 20.46
N ALA A 901 37.64 30.82 20.13
CA ALA A 901 36.41 30.86 19.36
C ALA A 901 36.55 30.25 17.95
N MET A 902 37.63 30.60 17.25
CA MET A 902 37.88 30.10 15.89
C MET A 902 38.23 28.60 15.83
N PRO A 903 39.20 28.07 16.60
CA PRO A 903 39.54 26.64 16.56
C PRO A 903 38.36 25.72 16.91
N VAL A 904 37.57 26.11 17.92
CA VAL A 904 36.40 25.35 18.34
C VAL A 904 35.34 25.31 17.25
N SER A 905 35.03 26.46 16.65
CA SER A 905 34.02 26.53 15.59
C SER A 905 34.45 25.74 14.36
N ALA A 906 35.70 25.91 13.91
CA ALA A 906 36.25 25.18 12.76
C ALA A 906 36.26 23.66 13.00
N GLY A 907 36.68 23.22 14.19
CA GLY A 907 36.73 21.81 14.55
C GLY A 907 35.34 21.16 14.66
N THR A 908 34.34 21.86 15.19
CA THR A 908 32.95 21.37 15.21
C THR A 908 32.44 21.10 13.80
N PHE A 909 32.59 22.05 12.88
CA PHE A 909 32.13 21.87 11.50
C PHE A 909 32.87 20.74 10.78
N ALA A 910 34.19 20.66 10.95
CA ALA A 910 34.99 19.59 10.35
C ALA A 910 34.53 18.20 10.83
N VAL A 911 34.26 18.03 12.13
CA VAL A 911 33.82 16.74 12.68
C VAL A 911 32.40 16.39 12.26
N VAL A 912 31.47 17.36 12.20
CA VAL A 912 30.11 17.12 11.68
C VAL A 912 30.17 16.66 10.23
N GLU A 913 30.97 17.33 9.39
CA GLU A 913 31.10 16.99 7.98
C GLU A 913 31.75 15.61 7.77
N MET A 914 32.81 15.30 8.52
CA MET A 914 33.45 13.98 8.49
C MET A 914 32.49 12.88 8.97
N ALA A 915 31.73 13.13 10.04
CA ALA A 915 30.76 12.17 10.56
C ALA A 915 29.62 11.93 9.56
N ARG A 916 29.11 12.97 8.91
CA ARG A 916 28.10 12.82 7.85
C ARG A 916 28.62 11.99 6.68
N LYS A 917 29.88 12.19 6.27
CA LYS A 917 30.51 11.39 5.20
C LYS A 917 30.77 9.94 5.59
N ALA A 918 31.08 9.66 6.85
CA ALA A 918 31.33 8.30 7.33
C ALA A 918 30.02 7.52 7.61
N LEU A 919 28.93 8.22 7.89
CA LEU A 919 27.59 7.65 8.12
C LEU A 919 26.73 7.58 6.84
N ALA A 920 27.17 8.24 5.77
CA ALA A 920 26.58 8.14 4.43
C ALA A 920 26.90 6.78 3.83
#